data_AF-A0A561EQ37-F1
#
_entry.id   AF-A0A561EQ37-F1
#
_cell.length_a   1.000
_cell.length_b   1.000
_cell.length_c   1.000
_cell.angle_alpha   90.00
_cell.angle_beta   90.00
_cell.angle_gamma   90.00
#
_symmetry.space_group_name_H-M   'P 1'
#
loop_
_entity.id
_entity.type
_entity.pdbx_description
1 polymer ?
#
loop_
_entity_poly.entity_id
_entity_poly.type
_entity_poly.pdbx_seq_one_letter_code
_entity_poly.pdbx_strand_id
1 'polypeptide(L)'
;MSNPRPARRILRGVKRRARRLLVTLRVLPPVVPAAPKPVEPEPEPVDPLHEREEQLLSVLPEVVRHQDRLAEVRDDVLSGEAFRLNFQEVAEVLESAGVAFAPVPDGRVRHRVAIHPGARADVLALCAKSFAGRPVYADLLGHDVTLRTVLAEDLPEAVATLEAEWDSGEDESDEATSAEVSGEASDESAPDGAEDSGLDGEEAPAADRIPPVVVKGIRIYRPIVTSGRSLLYGAGHGCDVEFWDAATTQGAVASISETPFGWWVPSLEPTSVIRIGDRDYPAPEAFTRTLLDDVDFPVDAVITWVDDSDPDWQRRRAEARAARLAQAGEPAATDTPQVEGDDEERFHNRDELRYCLRAIAMYAPWIRHVFLVTDDQTPDWLDTSKPGITVVSHRELFTDPSALPVFNSHAIETQFHRIAGLSEHFLYFNDDVFLGRPLRPEDFFRGNGSSQLFHDGRIIPPGEPAPQDDEYVASQKNTRALLEREHGRSFTNVLAHTPHALRRSVLAEVAARYSTELAATVRSAFRSRHDLAPVTLSSHLAYLTGRAVIGRIGHTYVDVDRYSGLDQLPTLLAERSTDTFCLNDGHLDGVPRDHQHRAVVGFLQGYYPVAGPFEKTPPAPVSVPAAPETEEAVETAQPTEDADAHSVTV
;
A
#
# COMPACT_ATOMS: atom_id res chain seq x y z
N MET A 1 -6.60 23.74 39.95
CA MET A 1 -6.39 23.51 41.40
C MET A 1 -7.25 22.32 41.86
N SER A 2 -6.98 21.80 43.06
CA SER A 2 -7.67 20.69 43.77
C SER A 2 -9.21 20.65 43.66
N ASN A 3 -9.91 19.50 43.82
CA ASN A 3 -9.52 18.18 44.34
C ASN A 3 -10.40 17.02 43.77
N PRO A 4 -10.12 15.72 44.04
CA PRO A 4 -10.67 14.57 43.30
C PRO A 4 -11.98 13.97 43.84
N ARG A 5 -12.60 13.08 43.03
CA ARG A 5 -13.76 12.22 43.38
C ARG A 5 -13.34 10.86 43.97
N PRO A 6 -14.10 10.30 44.93
CA PRO A 6 -14.15 8.85 45.20
C PRO A 6 -15.48 8.22 44.72
N ALA A 7 -15.48 6.90 44.48
CA ALA A 7 -16.64 6.14 43.99
C ALA A 7 -17.38 5.36 45.10
N ARG A 8 -18.65 4.97 44.84
CA ARG A 8 -19.36 3.84 45.51
C ARG A 8 -20.54 3.32 44.68
N ARG A 9 -21.13 2.19 45.07
CA ARG A 9 -21.90 1.24 44.22
C ARG A 9 -23.10 0.64 44.99
N ILE A 10 -24.02 -0.02 44.28
CA ILE A 10 -25.19 -0.85 44.76
C ILE A 10 -26.30 -0.06 45.53
N LEU A 11 -27.58 -0.46 45.62
CA LEU A 11 -28.23 -1.79 45.51
C LEU A 11 -29.66 -1.78 44.87
N ARG A 12 -30.33 -2.95 44.75
CA ARG A 12 -31.57 -3.25 43.98
C ARG A 12 -32.91 -3.18 44.76
N GLY A 13 -34.05 -3.16 44.04
CA GLY A 13 -35.42 -3.49 44.51
C GLY A 13 -36.27 -4.22 43.44
N VAL A 14 -37.27 -5.05 43.82
CA VAL A 14 -37.96 -6.04 42.92
C VAL A 14 -39.40 -6.39 43.40
N LYS A 15 -40.38 -6.60 42.47
CA LYS A 15 -41.45 -7.67 42.53
C LYS A 15 -42.35 -7.79 41.26
N ARG A 16 -43.32 -8.73 41.25
CA ARG A 16 -43.95 -9.40 40.06
C ARG A 16 -45.47 -9.70 40.23
N ARG A 17 -46.19 -9.86 39.08
CA ARG A 17 -47.49 -10.58 38.85
C ARG A 17 -48.76 -9.97 39.52
N ALA A 18 -50.01 -10.18 39.06
CA ALA A 18 -50.67 -11.07 38.06
C ALA A 18 -51.83 -10.30 37.30
N ARG A 19 -52.83 -10.82 36.56
CA ARG A 19 -53.32 -12.19 36.22
C ARG A 19 -53.92 -12.31 34.79
N ARG A 20 -55.25 -12.49 34.60
CA ARG A 20 -56.03 -12.69 33.34
C ARG A 20 -57.54 -12.53 33.59
N LEU A 21 -58.35 -12.07 32.60
CA LEU A 21 -59.47 -12.83 31.99
C LEU A 21 -60.07 -12.11 30.74
N LEU A 22 -60.95 -12.79 29.99
CA LEU A 22 -61.58 -12.33 28.73
C LEU A 22 -62.97 -11.70 28.92
N VAL A 23 -63.39 -10.88 27.95
CA VAL A 23 -64.77 -10.89 27.39
C VAL A 23 -64.67 -10.80 25.87
N THR A 24 -65.51 -11.55 25.15
CA THR A 24 -65.57 -11.60 23.67
C THR A 24 -66.73 -10.77 23.14
N LEU A 25 -66.53 -10.00 22.06
CA LEU A 25 -67.59 -9.51 21.20
C LEU A 25 -67.17 -9.65 19.73
N ARG A 26 -68.04 -10.24 18.90
CA ARG A 26 -67.88 -10.29 17.43
C ARG A 26 -68.54 -9.05 16.83
N VAL A 27 -67.79 -8.34 15.97
CA VAL A 27 -68.33 -7.36 15.02
C VAL A 27 -67.79 -7.73 13.64
N LEU A 28 -68.59 -7.53 12.59
CA LEU A 28 -68.22 -7.85 11.21
C LEU A 28 -67.22 -6.82 10.66
N PRO A 29 -66.28 -7.21 9.79
CA PRO A 29 -65.38 -6.27 9.13
C PRO A 29 -66.12 -5.41 8.09
N PRO A 30 -65.76 -4.13 7.92
CA PRO A 30 -66.20 -3.34 6.77
C PRO A 30 -65.52 -3.82 5.48
N VAL A 31 -66.14 -3.53 4.34
CA VAL A 31 -65.56 -3.83 3.02
C VAL A 31 -64.44 -2.84 2.72
N VAL A 32 -63.24 -3.35 2.45
CA VAL A 32 -62.09 -2.56 1.99
C VAL A 32 -62.21 -2.37 0.46
N PRO A 33 -62.07 -1.15 -0.08
CA PRO A 33 -62.02 -0.95 -1.53
C PRO A 33 -60.75 -1.59 -2.10
N ALA A 34 -60.82 -2.09 -3.34
CA ALA A 34 -59.67 -2.73 -3.98
C ALA A 34 -58.48 -1.76 -4.08
N ALA A 35 -57.28 -2.25 -3.75
CA ALA A 35 -56.05 -1.50 -3.94
C ALA A 35 -55.86 -1.17 -5.44
N PRO A 36 -55.25 -0.01 -5.78
CA PRO A 36 -54.77 0.21 -7.14
C PRO A 36 -53.81 -0.93 -7.52
N LYS A 37 -53.78 -1.29 -8.80
CA LYS A 37 -52.76 -2.23 -9.29
C LYS A 37 -51.37 -1.66 -9.00
N PRO A 38 -50.35 -2.50 -8.76
CA PRO A 38 -48.97 -2.06 -8.92
C PRO A 38 -48.83 -1.42 -10.31
N VAL A 39 -48.26 -0.23 -10.35
CA VAL A 39 -47.62 0.25 -11.57
C VAL A 39 -46.37 -0.63 -11.72
N GLU A 40 -46.24 -1.32 -12.85
CA GLU A 40 -44.97 -1.99 -13.18
C GLU A 40 -43.90 -0.89 -13.22
N PRO A 41 -42.77 -1.03 -12.51
CA PRO A 41 -41.73 0.00 -12.55
C PRO A 41 -41.32 0.21 -14.01
N GLU A 42 -41.23 1.47 -14.42
CA GLU A 42 -40.66 1.78 -15.73
C GLU A 42 -39.25 1.17 -15.78
N PRO A 43 -38.85 0.52 -16.89
CA PRO A 43 -37.53 -0.09 -16.97
C PRO A 43 -36.49 1.01 -16.77
N GLU A 44 -35.57 0.80 -15.82
CA GLU A 44 -34.53 1.78 -15.53
C GLU A 44 -33.76 2.12 -16.82
N PRO A 45 -33.46 3.41 -17.06
CA PRO A 45 -32.77 3.83 -18.27
C PRO A 45 -31.42 3.13 -18.33
N VAL A 46 -31.25 2.25 -19.32
CA VAL A 46 -30.04 1.44 -19.46
C VAL A 46 -28.85 2.37 -19.67
N ASP A 47 -27.82 2.23 -18.84
CA ASP A 47 -26.60 3.02 -18.94
C ASP A 47 -25.96 2.80 -20.33
N PRO A 48 -25.83 3.85 -21.18
CA PRO A 48 -25.22 3.72 -22.50
C PRO A 48 -23.78 3.20 -22.44
N LEU A 49 -23.05 3.46 -21.36
CA LEU A 49 -21.72 2.91 -21.13
C LEU A 49 -21.79 1.39 -20.94
N HIS A 50 -22.76 0.90 -20.17
CA HIS A 50 -22.98 -0.54 -19.99
C HIS A 50 -23.43 -1.23 -21.29
N GLU A 51 -24.37 -0.64 -22.06
CA GLU A 51 -24.74 -1.17 -23.38
C GLU A 51 -23.52 -1.26 -24.32
N ARG A 52 -22.65 -0.25 -24.28
CA ARG A 52 -21.44 -0.20 -25.11
C ARG A 52 -20.38 -1.22 -24.66
N GLU A 53 -20.22 -1.40 -23.36
CA GLU A 53 -19.35 -2.44 -22.80
C GLU A 53 -19.83 -3.85 -23.19
N GLU A 54 -21.13 -4.15 -23.14
CA GLU A 54 -21.64 -5.47 -23.57
C GLU A 54 -21.45 -5.70 -25.08
N GLN A 55 -21.53 -4.65 -25.92
CA GLN A 55 -21.14 -4.75 -27.34
C GLN A 55 -19.66 -5.12 -27.49
N LEU A 56 -18.75 -4.45 -26.76
CA LEU A 56 -17.32 -4.74 -26.80
C LEU A 56 -17.01 -6.16 -26.30
N LEU A 57 -17.61 -6.57 -25.18
CA LEU A 57 -17.48 -7.91 -24.61
C LEU A 57 -17.98 -9.01 -25.58
N SER A 58 -18.98 -8.72 -26.41
CA SER A 58 -19.49 -9.65 -27.42
C SER A 58 -18.55 -9.86 -28.64
N VAL A 59 -17.54 -8.99 -28.83
CA VAL A 59 -16.62 -9.05 -29.99
C VAL A 59 -15.14 -9.19 -29.64
N LEU A 60 -14.74 -8.96 -28.38
CA LEU A 60 -13.36 -9.04 -27.91
C LEU A 60 -13.15 -10.23 -26.95
N PRO A 61 -12.78 -11.43 -27.45
CA PRO A 61 -12.69 -12.66 -26.64
C PRO A 61 -11.55 -12.66 -25.59
N GLU A 62 -10.60 -11.73 -25.67
CA GLU A 62 -9.51 -11.52 -24.71
C GLU A 62 -9.89 -10.68 -23.48
N VAL A 63 -11.13 -10.16 -23.45
CA VAL A 63 -11.63 -9.20 -22.47
C VAL A 63 -12.65 -9.87 -21.54
N VAL A 64 -12.62 -9.51 -20.25
CA VAL A 64 -13.60 -9.96 -19.24
C VAL A 64 -14.18 -8.81 -18.45
N ARG A 65 -15.43 -8.94 -17.98
CA ARG A 65 -16.02 -8.04 -16.99
C ARG A 65 -15.49 -8.37 -15.58
N HIS A 66 -14.96 -7.37 -14.89
CA HIS A 66 -14.44 -7.45 -13.52
C HIS A 66 -14.50 -6.07 -12.84
N GLN A 67 -15.01 -5.99 -11.61
CA GLN A 67 -15.25 -4.72 -10.89
C GLN A 67 -15.96 -3.67 -11.77
N ASP A 68 -17.08 -4.09 -12.37
CA ASP A 68 -17.96 -3.29 -13.23
C ASP A 68 -17.29 -2.62 -14.44
N ARG A 69 -16.11 -3.11 -14.83
CA ARG A 69 -15.34 -2.66 -16.00
C ARG A 69 -14.89 -3.82 -16.87
N LEU A 70 -14.55 -3.52 -18.12
CA LEU A 70 -13.90 -4.44 -19.05
C LEU A 70 -12.39 -4.40 -18.85
N ALA A 71 -11.76 -5.57 -18.68
CA ALA A 71 -10.32 -5.71 -18.51
C ALA A 71 -9.73 -6.79 -19.42
N GLU A 72 -8.52 -6.54 -19.94
CA GLU A 72 -7.71 -7.52 -20.67
C GLU A 72 -7.11 -8.54 -19.69
N VAL A 73 -7.18 -9.84 -20.00
CA VAL A 73 -6.63 -10.89 -19.11
C VAL A 73 -5.14 -11.10 -19.37
N ARG A 74 -4.28 -10.73 -18.42
CA ARG A 74 -2.81 -10.84 -18.53
C ARG A 74 -2.12 -11.21 -17.23
N ASP A 75 -1.20 -12.17 -17.30
CA ASP A 75 -0.35 -12.62 -16.19
C ASP A 75 1.14 -12.26 -16.39
N ASP A 76 1.45 -11.37 -17.34
CA ASP A 76 2.81 -11.02 -17.78
C ASP A 76 3.20 -9.54 -17.53
N VAL A 77 2.34 -8.74 -16.88
CA VAL A 77 2.55 -7.29 -16.67
C VAL A 77 2.85 -6.97 -15.20
N LEU A 78 4.02 -6.41 -14.91
CA LEU A 78 4.35 -5.90 -13.57
C LEU A 78 3.75 -4.48 -13.36
N SER A 79 3.53 -4.08 -12.10
CA SER A 79 2.83 -2.80 -11.82
C SER A 79 3.57 -1.57 -12.37
N GLY A 80 4.91 -1.56 -12.39
CA GLY A 80 5.70 -0.51 -13.05
C GLY A 80 5.52 -0.46 -14.57
N GLU A 81 5.22 -1.61 -15.19
CA GLU A 81 4.97 -1.70 -16.62
C GLU A 81 3.57 -1.27 -17.00
N ALA A 82 2.57 -1.49 -16.14
CA ALA A 82 1.21 -0.98 -16.35
C ALA A 82 1.18 0.56 -16.48
N PHE A 83 1.91 1.28 -15.62
CA PHE A 83 2.09 2.73 -15.77
C PHE A 83 2.75 3.11 -17.10
N ARG A 84 3.84 2.41 -17.46
CA ARG A 84 4.59 2.64 -18.70
C ARG A 84 3.73 2.39 -19.94
N LEU A 85 2.91 1.34 -19.96
CA LEU A 85 2.04 0.97 -21.07
C LEU A 85 0.96 2.03 -21.31
N ASN A 86 0.25 2.48 -20.26
CA ASN A 86 -0.77 3.51 -20.39
C ASN A 86 -0.18 4.86 -20.85
N PHE A 87 1.01 5.23 -20.38
CA PHE A 87 1.75 6.39 -20.87
C PHE A 87 2.20 6.22 -22.33
N GLN A 88 2.67 5.04 -22.73
CA GLN A 88 3.11 4.77 -24.10
C GLN A 88 1.94 4.80 -25.10
N GLU A 89 0.77 4.23 -24.76
CA GLU A 89 -0.42 4.35 -25.63
C GLU A 89 -0.86 5.81 -25.83
N VAL A 90 -0.79 6.65 -24.79
CA VAL A 90 -1.07 8.09 -24.90
C VAL A 90 -0.01 8.81 -25.76
N ALA A 91 1.27 8.58 -25.47
CA ALA A 91 2.37 9.25 -26.17
C ALA A 91 2.37 8.90 -27.67
N GLU A 92 2.17 7.64 -28.04
CA GLU A 92 2.14 7.21 -29.44
C GLU A 92 0.94 7.78 -30.21
N VAL A 93 -0.22 7.93 -29.55
CA VAL A 93 -1.38 8.63 -30.14
C VAL A 93 -1.04 10.10 -30.44
N LEU A 94 -0.48 10.82 -29.47
CA LEU A 94 -0.09 12.24 -29.63
C LEU A 94 1.00 12.43 -30.70
N GLU A 95 2.06 11.60 -30.66
CA GLU A 95 3.15 11.57 -31.65
C GLU A 95 2.62 11.31 -33.06
N SER A 96 1.71 10.34 -33.24
CA SER A 96 1.18 9.94 -34.56
C SER A 96 0.41 11.07 -35.27
N ALA A 97 -0.15 12.01 -34.50
CA ALA A 97 -0.86 13.18 -35.00
C ALA A 97 0.01 14.45 -35.04
N GLY A 98 1.24 14.41 -34.51
CA GLY A 98 2.12 15.58 -34.40
C GLY A 98 1.67 16.60 -33.35
N VAL A 99 0.90 16.18 -32.33
CA VAL A 99 0.49 17.05 -31.22
C VAL A 99 1.70 17.33 -30.33
N ALA A 100 1.93 18.61 -30.02
CA ALA A 100 2.97 19.01 -29.07
C ALA A 100 2.53 18.72 -27.63
N PHE A 101 3.37 17.98 -26.88
CA PHE A 101 3.18 17.66 -25.48
C PHE A 101 4.52 17.60 -24.75
N ALA A 102 4.48 17.66 -23.42
CA ALA A 102 5.65 17.47 -22.55
C ALA A 102 5.29 16.57 -21.35
N PRO A 103 6.05 15.49 -21.07
CA PRO A 103 5.91 14.75 -19.82
C PRO A 103 6.28 15.63 -18.62
N VAL A 104 5.51 15.57 -17.54
CA VAL A 104 5.70 16.40 -16.34
C VAL A 104 6.48 15.63 -15.28
N PRO A 105 7.68 16.07 -14.85
CA PRO A 105 8.53 15.36 -13.90
C PRO A 105 8.16 15.70 -12.45
N ASP A 106 6.94 15.36 -12.02
CA ASP A 106 6.43 15.77 -10.71
C ASP A 106 6.75 14.81 -9.55
N GLY A 107 7.50 13.75 -9.82
CA GLY A 107 7.84 12.75 -8.82
C GLY A 107 6.68 11.83 -8.39
N ARG A 108 5.62 11.72 -9.19
CA ARG A 108 4.60 10.66 -9.01
C ARG A 108 5.02 9.41 -9.80
N VAL A 109 4.62 8.23 -9.33
CA VAL A 109 4.80 6.96 -10.08
C VAL A 109 3.88 6.92 -11.31
N ARG A 110 2.71 7.58 -11.21
CA ARG A 110 1.80 7.77 -12.33
C ARG A 110 2.28 8.92 -13.23
N HIS A 111 2.46 8.65 -14.51
CA HIS A 111 2.90 9.66 -15.47
C HIS A 111 1.81 10.71 -15.74
N ARG A 112 2.25 11.97 -15.88
CA ARG A 112 1.44 13.10 -16.34
C ARG A 112 2.01 13.71 -17.62
N VAL A 113 1.14 14.18 -18.51
CA VAL A 113 1.49 14.83 -19.77
C VAL A 113 0.79 16.19 -19.87
N ALA A 114 1.57 17.26 -20.06
CA ALA A 114 1.07 18.59 -20.38
C ALA A 114 0.81 18.73 -21.89
N ILE A 115 -0.42 19.07 -22.26
CA ILE A 115 -0.83 19.43 -23.62
C ILE A 115 -0.73 20.94 -23.80
N HIS A 116 -0.19 21.39 -24.94
CA HIS A 116 -0.05 22.83 -25.22
C HIS A 116 -1.43 23.55 -25.27
N PRO A 117 -1.50 24.81 -24.80
CA PRO A 117 -2.74 25.59 -24.83
C PRO A 117 -3.39 25.65 -26.21
N GLY A 118 -4.71 25.43 -26.25
CA GLY A 118 -5.53 25.43 -27.47
C GLY A 118 -5.76 24.04 -28.09
N ALA A 119 -4.89 23.05 -27.86
CA ALA A 119 -5.01 21.72 -28.48
C ALA A 119 -6.05 20.78 -27.83
N ARG A 120 -6.80 21.24 -26.81
CA ARG A 120 -7.77 20.45 -26.02
C ARG A 120 -8.77 19.66 -26.89
N ALA A 121 -9.48 20.35 -27.78
CA ALA A 121 -10.53 19.74 -28.60
C ALA A 121 -9.97 18.72 -29.59
N ASP A 122 -8.82 19.03 -30.20
CA ASP A 122 -8.14 18.13 -31.13
C ASP A 122 -7.65 16.87 -30.42
N VAL A 123 -7.10 16.98 -29.19
CA VAL A 123 -6.67 15.83 -28.39
C VAL A 123 -7.84 14.96 -27.95
N LEU A 124 -8.97 15.55 -27.51
CA LEU A 124 -10.17 14.78 -27.18
C LEU A 124 -10.69 13.97 -28.38
N ALA A 125 -10.77 14.59 -29.56
CA ALA A 125 -11.20 13.92 -30.79
C ALA A 125 -10.17 12.88 -31.30
N LEU A 126 -8.88 13.15 -31.12
CA LEU A 126 -7.79 12.24 -31.48
C LEU A 126 -7.77 10.99 -30.61
N CYS A 127 -7.89 11.14 -29.29
CA CYS A 127 -8.00 10.02 -28.34
C CYS A 127 -9.22 9.17 -28.67
N ALA A 128 -10.39 9.79 -28.84
CA ALA A 128 -11.62 9.07 -29.21
C ALA A 128 -11.45 8.23 -30.48
N LYS A 129 -10.93 8.83 -31.55
CA LYS A 129 -10.68 8.12 -32.81
C LYS A 129 -9.64 7.00 -32.68
N SER A 130 -8.65 7.14 -31.80
CA SER A 130 -7.54 6.18 -31.64
C SER A 130 -7.84 5.02 -30.68
N PHE A 131 -8.83 5.21 -29.80
CA PHE A 131 -9.31 4.21 -28.85
C PHE A 131 -10.67 3.61 -29.21
N ALA A 132 -11.30 4.06 -30.31
CA ALA A 132 -12.54 3.51 -30.86
C ALA A 132 -12.52 1.97 -30.97
N GLY A 133 -13.56 1.32 -30.44
CA GLY A 133 -13.72 -0.13 -30.42
C GLY A 133 -12.77 -0.89 -29.50
N ARG A 134 -12.12 -0.24 -28.52
CA ARG A 134 -11.17 -0.85 -27.58
C ARG A 134 -11.63 -0.59 -26.13
N PRO A 135 -11.39 -1.51 -25.17
CA PRO A 135 -11.70 -1.30 -23.75
C PRO A 135 -10.65 -0.38 -23.12
N VAL A 136 -10.73 0.89 -23.45
CA VAL A 136 -9.90 1.96 -22.91
C VAL A 136 -10.84 2.97 -22.29
N TYR A 137 -10.61 3.30 -21.03
CA TYR A 137 -11.44 4.23 -20.28
C TYR A 137 -10.73 5.58 -20.15
N ALA A 138 -11.55 6.61 -19.98
CA ALA A 138 -11.12 7.96 -19.67
C ALA A 138 -11.85 8.46 -18.41
N ASP A 139 -11.08 8.77 -17.36
CA ASP A 139 -11.62 9.60 -16.26
C ASP A 139 -11.54 11.07 -16.70
N LEU A 140 -12.67 11.78 -16.66
CA LEU A 140 -12.71 13.23 -16.87
C LEU A 140 -12.28 13.93 -15.58
N LEU A 141 -11.24 14.76 -15.64
CA LEU A 141 -10.59 15.35 -14.47
C LEU A 141 -10.92 16.84 -14.31
N GLY A 142 -11.30 17.24 -13.10
CA GLY A 142 -11.33 18.63 -12.65
C GLY A 142 -10.10 18.96 -11.79
N HIS A 143 -10.14 20.07 -11.06
CA HIS A 143 -9.15 20.37 -10.02
C HIS A 143 -9.30 19.36 -8.86
N ASP A 144 -8.28 18.54 -8.63
CA ASP A 144 -8.20 17.49 -7.60
C ASP A 144 -9.36 16.45 -7.52
N VAL A 145 -10.28 16.44 -8.49
CA VAL A 145 -11.43 15.52 -8.54
C VAL A 145 -11.54 14.76 -9.86
N THR A 146 -12.06 13.53 -9.80
CA THR A 146 -12.57 12.80 -10.97
C THR A 146 -14.07 13.05 -11.07
N LEU A 147 -14.52 13.52 -12.24
CA LEU A 147 -15.87 14.04 -12.46
C LEU A 147 -16.82 12.96 -13.03
N ARG A 148 -16.32 12.15 -13.96
CA ARG A 148 -17.05 11.08 -14.66
C ARG A 148 -16.04 10.11 -15.28
N THR A 149 -16.33 8.82 -15.36
CA THR A 149 -15.56 7.85 -16.15
C THR A 149 -16.39 7.42 -17.35
N VAL A 150 -15.78 7.41 -18.54
CA VAL A 150 -16.39 6.99 -19.81
C VAL A 150 -15.44 6.07 -20.58
N LEU A 151 -15.89 5.46 -21.68
CA LEU A 151 -14.96 4.90 -22.67
C LEU A 151 -14.25 6.05 -23.38
N ALA A 152 -12.98 5.84 -23.71
CA ALA A 152 -12.17 6.87 -24.35
C ALA A 152 -12.69 7.25 -25.75
N GLU A 153 -13.48 6.38 -26.39
CA GLU A 153 -14.12 6.65 -27.70
C GLU A 153 -15.23 7.71 -27.66
N ASP A 154 -15.81 7.98 -26.48
CA ASP A 154 -16.92 8.94 -26.32
C ASP A 154 -16.45 10.35 -25.90
N LEU A 155 -15.13 10.55 -25.74
CA LEU A 155 -14.52 11.70 -25.06
C LEU A 155 -15.08 13.10 -25.45
N PRO A 156 -15.23 13.48 -26.74
CA PRO A 156 -15.74 14.81 -27.09
C PRO A 156 -17.19 15.03 -26.66
N GLU A 157 -18.04 14.01 -26.76
CA GLU A 157 -19.47 14.10 -26.42
C GLU A 157 -19.67 14.01 -24.90
N ALA A 158 -18.92 13.14 -24.23
CA ALA A 158 -18.90 13.03 -22.77
C ALA A 158 -18.46 14.34 -22.09
N VAL A 159 -17.42 15.00 -22.61
CA VAL A 159 -16.97 16.30 -22.11
C VAL A 159 -18.01 17.39 -22.41
N ALA A 160 -18.49 17.50 -23.65
CA ALA A 160 -19.48 18.53 -24.00
C ALA A 160 -20.77 18.40 -23.19
N THR A 161 -21.24 17.18 -22.95
CA THR A 161 -22.44 16.91 -22.15
C THR A 161 -22.21 17.27 -20.68
N LEU A 162 -21.09 16.85 -20.07
CA LEU A 162 -20.77 17.17 -18.67
C LEU A 162 -20.62 18.69 -18.42
N GLU A 163 -20.00 19.41 -19.36
CA GLU A 163 -19.84 20.87 -19.27
C GLU A 163 -21.18 21.61 -19.48
N ALA A 164 -22.09 21.07 -20.31
CA ALA A 164 -23.42 21.62 -20.54
C ALA A 164 -24.45 21.31 -19.44
N GLU A 165 -24.39 20.12 -18.82
CA GLU A 165 -25.21 19.76 -17.64
C GLU A 165 -25.05 20.81 -16.53
N TRP A 166 -23.81 21.22 -16.27
CA TRP A 166 -23.50 22.24 -15.27
C TRP A 166 -23.93 23.67 -15.65
N ASP A 167 -23.82 24.05 -16.93
CA ASP A 167 -24.29 25.35 -17.43
C ASP A 167 -25.83 25.46 -17.41
N SER A 168 -26.54 24.33 -17.33
CA SER A 168 -28.01 24.26 -17.18
C SER A 168 -28.51 24.26 -15.73
N GLY A 169 -27.61 24.29 -14.74
CA GLY A 169 -27.92 24.09 -13.32
C GLY A 169 -28.45 25.29 -12.53
N GLU A 170 -29.33 26.13 -13.10
CA GLU A 170 -30.06 27.17 -12.35
C GLU A 170 -31.56 26.78 -12.19
N ASP A 171 -32.17 27.21 -11.06
CA ASP A 171 -33.61 27.13 -10.73
C ASP A 171 -34.27 25.77 -10.35
N GLU A 172 -33.73 25.05 -9.35
CA GLU A 172 -34.51 24.06 -8.55
C GLU A 172 -34.63 24.41 -7.03
N SER A 173 -34.66 25.70 -6.67
CA SER A 173 -34.90 26.15 -5.27
C SER A 173 -36.27 26.78 -4.99
N ASP A 174 -37.03 27.16 -6.02
CA ASP A 174 -38.10 28.17 -5.90
C ASP A 174 -39.55 27.64 -5.96
N GLU A 175 -39.81 26.35 -5.70
CA GLU A 175 -41.18 25.80 -5.63
C GLU A 175 -41.55 25.10 -4.31
N ALA A 176 -41.12 25.62 -3.15
CA ALA A 176 -41.65 25.20 -1.85
C ALA A 176 -41.59 26.24 -0.71
N THR A 177 -42.56 27.17 -0.62
CA THR A 177 -43.27 27.58 0.63
C THR A 177 -44.20 28.82 0.47
N SER A 178 -45.34 28.66 -0.21
CA SER A 178 -46.42 29.67 -0.21
C SER A 178 -47.51 29.34 0.83
N ALA A 179 -47.26 29.57 2.14
CA ALA A 179 -48.23 29.29 3.20
C ALA A 179 -48.19 30.29 4.39
N GLU A 180 -49.03 31.32 4.29
CA GLU A 180 -49.67 32.11 5.38
C GLU A 180 -48.84 32.62 6.58
N VAL A 181 -48.69 33.94 6.67
CA VAL A 181 -48.20 34.66 7.86
C VAL A 181 -49.36 35.16 8.73
N SER A 182 -49.37 34.78 10.00
CA SER A 182 -50.00 35.55 11.09
C SER A 182 -49.30 35.24 12.42
N GLY A 183 -48.91 36.18 13.28
CA GLY A 183 -48.90 37.65 13.12
C GLY A 183 -49.39 38.36 14.39
N GLU A 184 -48.50 39.10 15.05
CA GLU A 184 -48.85 40.11 16.07
C GLU A 184 -47.67 41.08 16.26
N ALA A 185 -47.93 42.32 16.67
CA ALA A 185 -46.94 43.40 16.70
C ALA A 185 -47.17 44.36 17.88
N SER A 186 -46.08 44.90 18.45
CA SER A 186 -46.00 46.17 19.20
C SER A 186 -44.64 46.28 19.92
N ASP A 187 -44.16 47.44 20.38
CA ASP A 187 -44.14 48.82 19.86
C ASP A 187 -43.18 49.63 20.79
N GLU A 188 -42.96 50.92 20.54
CA GLU A 188 -42.26 51.90 21.39
C GLU A 188 -40.73 51.69 21.59
N SER A 189 -39.88 52.73 21.66
CA SER A 189 -40.02 54.16 21.31
C SER A 189 -38.62 54.79 21.10
N ALA A 190 -38.54 56.00 20.53
CA ALA A 190 -37.30 56.69 20.12
C ALA A 190 -37.12 58.03 20.92
N PRO A 191 -36.36 59.05 20.46
CA PRO A 191 -35.08 59.13 19.71
C PRO A 191 -34.02 60.01 20.44
N ASP A 192 -32.81 60.20 19.88
CA ASP A 192 -32.21 61.53 19.58
C ASP A 192 -30.86 61.42 18.81
N GLY A 193 -30.34 62.53 18.27
CA GLY A 193 -28.88 62.80 18.30
C GLY A 193 -27.97 62.67 17.06
N ALA A 194 -28.21 63.46 16.01
CA ALA A 194 -27.21 64.20 15.19
C ALA A 194 -26.02 63.54 14.40
N GLU A 195 -25.89 64.03 13.15
CA GLU A 195 -24.66 64.38 12.38
C GLU A 195 -23.73 63.31 11.72
N ASP A 196 -23.77 63.37 10.37
CA ASP A 196 -22.64 63.37 9.40
C ASP A 196 -21.57 62.26 9.38
N SER A 197 -21.72 61.32 8.45
CA SER A 197 -20.80 61.20 7.30
C SER A 197 -21.32 60.15 6.30
N GLY A 198 -21.05 60.35 5.00
CA GLY A 198 -21.44 59.40 3.95
C GLY A 198 -20.31 58.47 3.56
N LEU A 199 -20.63 57.19 3.34
CA LEU A 199 -19.81 56.21 2.63
C LEU A 199 -20.72 55.28 1.81
N ASP A 200 -20.19 54.88 0.66
CA ASP A 200 -20.42 53.70 -0.17
C ASP A 200 -21.67 52.84 0.12
N GLY A 201 -22.52 52.70 -0.91
CA GLY A 201 -23.57 51.69 -0.91
C GLY A 201 -22.98 50.30 -1.12
N GLU A 202 -22.98 49.48 -0.07
CA GLU A 202 -22.61 48.07 -0.16
C GLU A 202 -23.55 47.34 -1.13
N GLU A 203 -23.01 46.85 -2.25
CA GLU A 203 -23.68 45.79 -3.00
C GLU A 203 -23.76 44.56 -2.09
N ALA A 204 -24.94 43.96 -1.99
CA ALA A 204 -25.10 42.71 -1.25
C ALA A 204 -24.13 41.66 -1.82
N PRO A 205 -23.51 40.81 -0.98
CA PRO A 205 -22.59 39.79 -1.46
C PRO A 205 -23.30 38.93 -2.50
N ALA A 206 -22.75 38.89 -3.72
CA ALA A 206 -23.24 37.97 -4.74
C ALA A 206 -23.20 36.56 -4.16
N ALA A 207 -24.30 35.82 -4.28
CA ALA A 207 -24.36 34.44 -3.82
C ALA A 207 -23.21 33.64 -4.45
N ASP A 208 -22.63 32.70 -3.70
CA ASP A 208 -21.50 31.88 -4.11
C ASP A 208 -21.86 30.99 -5.31
N ARG A 209 -21.85 31.57 -6.52
CA ARG A 209 -21.95 30.85 -7.78
C ARG A 209 -20.75 29.94 -7.89
N ILE A 210 -20.99 28.65 -7.63
CA ILE A 210 -20.01 27.57 -7.82
C ILE A 210 -19.51 27.69 -9.26
N PRO A 211 -18.17 27.75 -9.50
CA PRO A 211 -17.65 27.90 -10.85
C PRO A 211 -18.08 26.70 -11.72
N PRO A 212 -18.36 26.93 -13.02
CA PRO A 212 -18.78 25.85 -13.91
C PRO A 212 -17.71 24.76 -13.98
N VAL A 213 -18.13 23.50 -14.02
CA VAL A 213 -17.22 22.39 -14.25
C VAL A 213 -16.60 22.53 -15.63
N VAL A 214 -15.27 22.60 -15.64
CA VAL A 214 -14.45 22.52 -16.86
C VAL A 214 -13.53 21.32 -16.72
N VAL A 215 -13.56 20.41 -17.68
CA VAL A 215 -12.69 19.23 -17.70
C VAL A 215 -11.27 19.67 -18.09
N LYS A 216 -10.42 19.85 -17.07
CA LYS A 216 -9.06 20.37 -17.18
C LYS A 216 -8.03 19.33 -17.63
N GLY A 217 -8.43 18.07 -17.71
CA GLY A 217 -7.63 16.96 -18.22
C GLY A 217 -8.42 15.66 -18.26
N ILE A 218 -7.78 14.60 -18.75
CA ILE A 218 -8.34 13.24 -18.81
C ILE A 218 -7.32 12.22 -18.33
N ARG A 219 -7.73 11.15 -17.67
CA ARG A 219 -6.86 9.99 -17.39
C ARG A 219 -7.20 8.83 -18.31
N ILE A 220 -6.29 8.50 -19.22
CA ILE A 220 -6.43 7.34 -20.11
C ILE A 220 -5.89 6.08 -19.43
N TYR A 221 -6.65 4.99 -19.45
CA TYR A 221 -6.18 3.67 -19.01
C TYR A 221 -6.85 2.51 -19.74
N ARG A 222 -6.06 1.46 -20.00
CA ARG A 222 -6.53 0.10 -20.31
C ARG A 222 -6.57 -0.69 -19.00
N PRO A 223 -7.75 -1.17 -18.54
CA PRO A 223 -7.79 -2.07 -17.41
C PRO A 223 -7.20 -3.43 -17.77
N ILE A 224 -6.36 -3.96 -16.89
CA ILE A 224 -5.67 -5.25 -17.07
C ILE A 224 -5.86 -6.05 -15.78
N VAL A 225 -6.34 -7.29 -15.90
CA VAL A 225 -6.61 -8.18 -14.76
C VAL A 225 -5.85 -9.50 -14.92
N THR A 226 -5.35 -10.06 -13.82
CA THR A 226 -4.75 -11.41 -13.86
C THR A 226 -5.79 -12.51 -14.04
N SER A 227 -5.39 -13.67 -14.55
CA SER A 227 -6.30 -14.80 -14.78
C SER A 227 -6.97 -15.30 -13.48
N GLY A 228 -6.26 -15.17 -12.35
CA GLY A 228 -6.79 -15.43 -11.00
C GLY A 228 -7.71 -14.34 -10.44
N ARG A 229 -7.93 -13.23 -11.16
CA ARG A 229 -8.80 -12.09 -10.78
C ARG A 229 -8.51 -11.47 -9.42
N SER A 230 -7.26 -11.58 -8.94
CA SER A 230 -6.82 -11.08 -7.64
C SER A 230 -6.09 -9.73 -7.70
N LEU A 231 -5.70 -9.30 -8.90
CA LEU A 231 -4.99 -8.05 -9.18
C LEU A 231 -5.58 -7.41 -10.43
N LEU A 232 -5.98 -6.15 -10.29
CA LEU A 232 -6.44 -5.27 -11.35
C LEU A 232 -5.52 -4.05 -11.42
N TYR A 233 -4.99 -3.76 -12.60
CA TYR A 233 -4.47 -2.44 -12.94
C TYR A 233 -5.59 -1.66 -13.63
N GLY A 234 -5.90 -0.46 -13.15
CA GLY A 234 -7.03 0.35 -13.61
C GLY A 234 -6.71 1.84 -13.61
N ALA A 235 -7.66 2.69 -13.19
CA ALA A 235 -7.46 4.13 -13.07
C ALA A 235 -6.21 4.51 -12.24
N GLY A 236 -5.83 3.71 -11.25
CA GLY A 236 -4.59 3.89 -10.48
C GLY A 236 -3.32 3.94 -11.34
N HIS A 237 -3.32 3.23 -12.49
CA HIS A 237 -2.17 3.01 -13.37
C HIS A 237 -2.24 3.76 -14.71
N GLY A 238 -3.27 4.60 -14.91
CA GLY A 238 -3.45 5.38 -16.14
C GLY A 238 -2.40 6.48 -16.37
N CYS A 239 -2.48 7.17 -17.49
CA CYS A 239 -1.72 8.39 -17.76
C CYS A 239 -2.66 9.61 -17.63
N ASP A 240 -2.33 10.59 -16.79
CA ASP A 240 -3.05 11.86 -16.77
C ASP A 240 -2.59 12.74 -17.95
N VAL A 241 -3.53 13.33 -18.69
CA VAL A 241 -3.32 14.22 -19.83
C VAL A 241 -3.98 15.55 -19.50
N GLU A 242 -3.17 16.57 -19.24
CA GLU A 242 -3.60 17.87 -18.72
C GLU A 242 -3.68 18.92 -19.84
N PHE A 243 -4.82 19.60 -19.95
CA PHE A 243 -5.03 20.68 -20.90
C PHE A 243 -4.61 22.02 -20.27
N TRP A 244 -3.35 22.41 -20.45
CA TRP A 244 -2.78 23.59 -19.82
C TRP A 244 -3.30 24.90 -20.45
N ASP A 245 -3.47 25.93 -19.62
CA ASP A 245 -3.99 27.23 -20.04
C ASP A 245 -2.87 28.17 -20.51
N ALA A 246 -3.16 29.11 -21.42
CA ALA A 246 -2.16 30.05 -21.92
C ALA A 246 -1.89 31.18 -20.91
N ALA A 247 -0.64 31.34 -20.49
CA ALA A 247 -0.21 32.45 -19.64
C ALA A 247 0.39 33.61 -20.46
N THR A 248 1.14 33.27 -21.52
CA THR A 248 1.70 34.21 -22.50
C THR A 248 1.65 33.57 -23.90
N THR A 249 2.32 34.17 -24.88
CA THR A 249 2.47 33.59 -26.23
C THR A 249 3.33 32.32 -26.28
N GLN A 250 4.01 31.96 -25.19
CA GLN A 250 4.86 30.75 -25.10
C GLN A 250 4.71 30.00 -23.77
N GLY A 251 4.47 30.73 -22.68
CA GLY A 251 4.32 30.19 -21.33
C GLY A 251 2.88 29.76 -21.02
N ALA A 252 2.75 28.78 -20.14
CA ALA A 252 1.49 28.10 -19.85
C ALA A 252 1.31 27.87 -18.33
N VAL A 253 0.06 27.62 -17.92
CA VAL A 253 -0.33 27.30 -16.55
C VAL A 253 -0.81 25.85 -16.47
N ALA A 254 -0.32 25.10 -15.50
CA ALA A 254 -0.80 23.77 -15.16
C ALA A 254 -2.27 23.81 -14.73
N SER A 255 -3.06 22.81 -15.14
CA SER A 255 -4.52 22.88 -15.06
C SER A 255 -5.16 22.01 -13.99
N ILE A 256 -4.41 21.08 -13.37
CA ILE A 256 -4.91 20.15 -12.34
C ILE A 256 -4.02 20.14 -11.11
N SER A 257 -2.72 19.89 -11.27
CA SER A 257 -1.75 19.89 -10.15
C SER A 257 -0.46 20.63 -10.53
N GLU A 258 0.13 21.32 -9.55
CA GLU A 258 1.45 21.98 -9.69
C GLU A 258 2.54 21.05 -10.27
N THR A 259 3.53 21.67 -10.89
CA THR A 259 4.83 21.04 -11.17
C THR A 259 5.83 21.38 -10.05
N PRO A 260 7.03 20.77 -10.00
CA PRO A 260 8.09 21.22 -9.09
C PRO A 260 8.55 22.68 -9.29
N PHE A 261 8.12 23.32 -10.38
CA PHE A 261 8.37 24.72 -10.70
C PHE A 261 7.14 25.62 -10.41
N GLY A 262 6.12 25.06 -9.74
CA GLY A 262 4.84 25.69 -9.43
C GLY A 262 3.80 25.52 -10.55
N TRP A 263 2.79 26.39 -10.53
CA TRP A 263 1.70 26.42 -11.51
C TRP A 263 2.10 26.91 -12.91
N TRP A 264 3.18 27.68 -13.07
CA TRP A 264 3.49 28.38 -14.32
C TRP A 264 4.87 28.04 -14.88
N VAL A 265 4.95 27.85 -16.20
CA VAL A 265 6.21 27.73 -16.93
C VAL A 265 6.38 28.88 -17.95
N PRO A 266 7.60 29.44 -18.12
CA PRO A 266 7.85 30.51 -19.07
C PRO A 266 7.74 30.06 -20.53
N SER A 267 7.90 28.76 -20.79
CA SER A 267 7.69 28.15 -22.11
C SER A 267 7.42 26.65 -21.99
N LEU A 268 6.56 26.11 -22.85
CA LEU A 268 6.45 24.67 -23.11
C LEU A 268 7.29 24.19 -24.32
N GLU A 269 8.07 25.07 -24.97
CA GLU A 269 8.90 24.69 -26.13
C GLU A 269 9.90 23.57 -25.77
N PRO A 270 9.97 22.46 -26.53
CA PRO A 270 10.80 21.32 -26.20
C PRO A 270 12.27 21.58 -26.56
N THR A 271 12.98 22.24 -25.63
CA THR A 271 14.41 22.55 -25.75
C THR A 271 15.35 21.46 -25.23
N SER A 272 14.80 20.39 -24.64
CA SER A 272 15.53 19.26 -24.05
C SER A 272 14.72 17.96 -24.19
N VAL A 273 15.21 16.86 -23.59
CA VAL A 273 14.50 15.56 -23.57
C VAL A 273 14.52 14.91 -22.19
N ILE A 274 13.44 14.19 -21.86
CA ILE A 274 13.32 13.37 -20.65
C ILE A 274 13.24 11.88 -21.03
N ARG A 275 13.99 11.03 -20.32
CA ARG A 275 14.00 9.58 -20.50
C ARG A 275 12.88 8.94 -19.68
N ILE A 276 11.96 8.23 -20.32
CA ILE A 276 10.93 7.42 -19.63
C ILE A 276 10.99 5.99 -20.17
N GLY A 277 11.36 5.05 -19.31
CA GLY A 277 11.77 3.70 -19.72
C GLY A 277 12.95 3.80 -20.69
N ASP A 278 12.79 3.23 -21.88
CA ASP A 278 13.85 3.14 -22.89
C ASP A 278 13.86 4.32 -23.88
N ARG A 279 12.85 5.19 -23.83
CA ARG A 279 12.57 6.24 -24.85
C ARG A 279 12.83 7.65 -24.32
N ASP A 280 13.43 8.49 -25.17
CA ASP A 280 13.52 9.94 -24.95
C ASP A 280 12.27 10.64 -25.48
N TYR A 281 11.70 11.53 -24.68
CA TYR A 281 10.53 12.33 -25.03
C TYR A 281 10.87 13.83 -24.99
N PRO A 282 10.33 14.66 -25.91
CA PRO A 282 10.57 16.10 -25.91
C PRO A 282 10.06 16.76 -24.61
N ALA A 283 10.84 17.69 -24.04
CA ALA A 283 10.46 18.42 -22.83
C ALA A 283 11.12 19.82 -22.74
N PRO A 284 10.51 20.79 -22.05
CA PRO A 284 11.18 22.04 -21.68
C PRO A 284 12.44 21.79 -20.86
N GLU A 285 13.51 22.56 -21.07
CA GLU A 285 14.78 22.39 -20.34
C GLU A 285 14.62 22.36 -18.80
N ALA A 286 13.68 23.13 -18.25
CA ALA A 286 13.35 23.13 -16.83
C ALA A 286 12.98 21.73 -16.32
N PHE A 287 12.19 20.96 -17.09
CA PHE A 287 11.74 19.61 -16.75
C PHE A 287 12.85 18.54 -16.86
N THR A 288 14.07 18.94 -17.24
CA THR A 288 15.22 18.04 -17.39
C THR A 288 16.34 18.35 -16.38
N ARG A 289 16.01 19.08 -15.31
CA ARG A 289 16.90 19.37 -14.18
C ARG A 289 16.66 18.38 -13.04
N THR A 290 17.73 17.75 -12.56
CA THR A 290 17.74 17.07 -11.24
C THR A 290 17.47 18.08 -10.13
N LEU A 291 16.53 17.78 -9.26
CA LEU A 291 16.11 18.59 -8.12
C LEU A 291 16.88 18.21 -6.85
N LEU A 292 16.70 18.97 -5.76
CA LEU A 292 17.42 18.73 -4.49
C LEU A 292 16.94 17.49 -3.72
N ASP A 293 15.70 17.06 -3.95
CA ASP A 293 15.09 15.90 -3.30
C ASP A 293 15.23 14.61 -4.12
N ASP A 294 15.50 14.70 -5.43
CA ASP A 294 15.65 13.57 -6.35
C ASP A 294 16.81 12.65 -5.96
N VAL A 295 16.58 11.34 -6.02
CA VAL A 295 17.60 10.32 -5.75
C VAL A 295 18.18 9.80 -7.06
N ASP A 296 19.37 10.29 -7.43
CA ASP A 296 20.09 9.95 -8.66
C ASP A 296 21.15 8.84 -8.49
N PHE A 297 21.39 8.39 -7.26
CA PHE A 297 22.36 7.37 -6.91
C PHE A 297 21.77 5.94 -6.94
N PRO A 298 22.57 4.91 -7.29
CA PRO A 298 22.09 3.54 -7.38
C PRO A 298 21.73 2.96 -6.01
N VAL A 299 20.54 2.38 -5.92
CA VAL A 299 20.07 1.63 -4.75
C VAL A 299 19.98 0.14 -5.07
N ASP A 300 20.56 -0.68 -4.20
CA ASP A 300 20.47 -2.15 -4.25
C ASP A 300 19.49 -2.69 -3.20
N ALA A 301 19.16 -3.98 -3.29
CA ALA A 301 18.54 -4.74 -2.21
C ALA A 301 19.49 -5.80 -1.65
N VAL A 302 19.44 -6.02 -0.34
CA VAL A 302 20.01 -7.18 0.34
C VAL A 302 18.86 -7.94 0.98
N ILE A 303 18.76 -9.24 0.70
CA ILE A 303 17.74 -10.13 1.29
C ILE A 303 18.47 -11.26 2.01
N THR A 304 18.14 -11.53 3.27
CA THR A 304 18.56 -12.76 3.96
C THR A 304 17.49 -13.83 3.82
N TRP A 305 17.90 -15.06 3.50
CA TRP A 305 17.00 -16.22 3.42
C TRP A 305 17.74 -17.53 3.76
N VAL A 306 16.99 -18.54 4.17
CA VAL A 306 17.47 -19.89 4.45
C VAL A 306 16.41 -20.93 4.06
N ASP A 307 16.86 -22.10 3.64
CA ASP A 307 16.04 -23.30 3.49
C ASP A 307 16.13 -24.14 4.77
N ASP A 308 15.04 -24.25 5.53
CA ASP A 308 14.97 -25.11 6.71
C ASP A 308 14.80 -26.59 6.38
N SER A 309 14.45 -26.94 5.14
CA SER A 309 14.32 -28.31 4.67
C SER A 309 15.65 -28.96 4.24
N ASP A 310 16.71 -28.16 4.06
CA ASP A 310 18.04 -28.60 3.66
C ASP A 310 18.71 -29.50 4.73
N PRO A 311 19.02 -30.78 4.44
CA PRO A 311 19.61 -31.71 5.40
C PRO A 311 21.08 -31.39 5.76
N ASP A 312 21.80 -30.62 4.93
CA ASP A 312 23.15 -30.15 5.22
C ASP A 312 23.14 -28.91 6.14
N TRP A 313 22.12 -28.07 6.03
CA TRP A 313 21.84 -27.01 6.99
C TRP A 313 21.33 -27.55 8.33
N GLN A 314 20.29 -28.40 8.32
CA GLN A 314 19.73 -29.02 9.53
C GLN A 314 20.80 -29.73 10.37
N ARG A 315 21.73 -30.44 9.73
CA ARG A 315 22.87 -31.07 10.40
C ARG A 315 23.79 -30.05 11.07
N ARG A 316 24.22 -29.01 10.35
CA ARG A 316 25.08 -27.94 10.90
C ARG A 316 24.42 -27.24 12.09
N ARG A 317 23.12 -26.98 12.00
CA ARG A 317 22.30 -26.40 13.08
C ARG A 317 22.24 -27.32 14.30
N ALA A 318 21.95 -28.59 14.11
CA ALA A 318 21.90 -29.59 15.19
C ALA A 318 23.27 -29.77 15.89
N GLU A 319 24.37 -29.78 15.13
CA GLU A 319 25.74 -29.83 15.67
C GLU A 319 26.08 -28.58 16.50
N ALA A 320 25.73 -27.38 16.01
CA ALA A 320 25.90 -26.12 16.75
C ALA A 320 25.04 -26.06 18.02
N ARG A 321 23.77 -26.50 17.95
CA ARG A 321 22.84 -26.59 19.09
C ARG A 321 23.40 -27.53 20.18
N ALA A 322 23.88 -28.71 19.79
CA ALA A 322 24.49 -29.67 20.70
C ALA A 322 25.77 -29.12 21.36
N ALA A 323 26.62 -28.41 20.60
CA ALA A 323 27.80 -27.75 21.14
C ALA A 323 27.45 -26.63 22.13
N ARG A 324 26.39 -25.84 21.86
CA ARG A 324 25.89 -24.77 22.74
C ARG A 324 25.36 -25.33 24.07
N LEU A 325 24.56 -26.39 24.04
CA LEU A 325 24.05 -27.08 25.24
C LEU A 325 25.18 -27.69 26.08
N ALA A 326 26.17 -28.32 25.42
CA ALA A 326 27.34 -28.86 26.11
C ALA A 326 28.20 -27.79 26.81
N GLN A 327 28.26 -26.56 26.26
CA GLN A 327 28.92 -25.41 26.90
C GLN A 327 28.11 -24.83 28.06
N ALA A 328 26.77 -24.86 27.99
CA ALA A 328 25.90 -24.41 29.08
C ALA A 328 25.94 -25.36 30.31
N GLY A 329 26.35 -26.62 30.12
CA GLY A 329 26.46 -27.62 31.18
C GLY A 329 25.12 -28.27 31.54
N GLU A 330 24.09 -28.11 30.70
CA GLU A 330 22.78 -28.73 30.92
C GLU A 330 22.83 -30.24 30.64
N PRO A 331 22.25 -31.09 31.51
CA PRO A 331 22.10 -32.51 31.22
C PRO A 331 21.01 -32.72 30.16
N ALA A 332 21.24 -33.64 29.22
CA ALA A 332 20.28 -34.04 28.18
C ALA A 332 19.10 -34.89 28.72
N ALA A 333 18.47 -34.41 29.79
CA ALA A 333 17.44 -35.09 30.57
C ALA A 333 16.22 -34.20 30.90
N THR A 334 16.12 -33.03 30.27
CA THR A 334 14.87 -32.29 30.07
C THR A 334 14.28 -32.69 28.71
N ASP A 335 12.97 -32.90 28.65
CA ASP A 335 12.27 -33.11 27.37
C ASP A 335 12.38 -31.82 26.54
N THR A 336 13.07 -31.88 25.41
CA THR A 336 13.47 -30.75 24.55
C THR A 336 14.20 -29.59 25.27
N PRO A 337 15.53 -29.67 25.44
CA PRO A 337 16.33 -28.52 25.83
C PRO A 337 16.24 -27.45 24.74
N GLN A 338 15.69 -26.28 25.08
CA GLN A 338 15.61 -25.12 24.19
C GLN A 338 16.97 -24.40 24.17
N VAL A 339 17.41 -23.97 23.00
CA VAL A 339 18.54 -23.05 22.87
C VAL A 339 17.97 -21.66 22.56
N GLU A 340 18.47 -20.68 23.30
CA GLU A 340 18.15 -19.25 23.11
C GLU A 340 18.39 -18.85 21.64
N GLY A 341 17.35 -18.32 20.98
CA GLY A 341 17.42 -17.88 19.58
C GLY A 341 17.49 -19.01 18.54
N ASP A 342 17.04 -20.23 18.87
CA ASP A 342 17.02 -21.43 18.01
C ASP A 342 15.59 -21.97 17.77
N ASP A 343 14.60 -21.08 17.69
CA ASP A 343 13.19 -21.39 17.49
C ASP A 343 12.92 -21.87 16.04
N GLU A 344 11.88 -22.67 15.78
CA GLU A 344 11.62 -23.24 14.44
C GLU A 344 11.07 -22.18 13.47
N GLU A 345 10.24 -21.29 14.00
CA GLU A 345 9.54 -20.20 13.33
C GLU A 345 10.50 -19.20 12.68
N ARG A 346 11.78 -19.20 13.07
CA ARG A 346 12.81 -18.30 12.54
C ARG A 346 13.31 -18.66 11.14
N PHE A 347 12.94 -19.84 10.65
CA PHE A 347 13.53 -20.46 9.46
C PHE A 347 12.49 -21.08 8.51
N HIS A 348 11.23 -21.19 8.93
CA HIS A 348 10.18 -21.97 8.26
C HIS A 348 9.70 -21.32 6.94
N ASN A 349 9.95 -22.01 5.82
CA ASN A 349 9.73 -21.50 4.47
C ASN A 349 8.35 -21.89 3.86
N ARG A 350 7.60 -20.91 3.36
CA ARG A 350 6.32 -20.99 2.62
C ARG A 350 6.40 -20.33 1.22
N ASP A 351 7.60 -20.27 0.62
CA ASP A 351 7.95 -19.49 -0.57
C ASP A 351 7.96 -17.95 -0.38
N GLU A 352 8.01 -17.41 0.85
CA GLU A 352 8.04 -15.96 1.14
C GLU A 352 9.07 -15.21 0.29
N LEU A 353 10.31 -15.72 0.21
CA LEU A 353 11.37 -15.17 -0.66
C LEU A 353 10.93 -14.95 -2.12
N ARG A 354 10.15 -15.87 -2.71
CA ARG A 354 9.67 -15.72 -4.11
C ARG A 354 8.77 -14.49 -4.22
N TYR A 355 7.87 -14.33 -3.26
CA TYR A 355 6.94 -13.20 -3.24
C TYR A 355 7.61 -11.89 -2.81
N CYS A 356 8.68 -11.93 -2.00
CA CYS A 356 9.54 -10.78 -1.71
C CYS A 356 10.25 -10.28 -3.00
N LEU A 357 10.82 -11.18 -3.80
CA LEU A 357 11.38 -10.84 -5.12
C LEU A 357 10.32 -10.30 -6.10
N ARG A 358 9.10 -10.85 -6.09
CA ARG A 358 7.97 -10.32 -6.88
C ARG A 358 7.56 -8.92 -6.40
N ALA A 359 7.49 -8.68 -5.09
CA ALA A 359 7.15 -7.38 -4.53
C ALA A 359 8.16 -6.30 -4.94
N ILE A 360 9.46 -6.62 -4.89
CA ILE A 360 10.54 -5.77 -5.41
C ILE A 360 10.33 -5.49 -6.91
N ALA A 361 10.12 -6.52 -7.74
CA ALA A 361 9.96 -6.36 -9.18
C ALA A 361 8.68 -5.57 -9.57
N MET A 362 7.58 -5.73 -8.82
CA MET A 362 6.33 -5.01 -9.07
C MET A 362 6.40 -3.55 -8.62
N TYR A 363 6.99 -3.27 -7.46
CA TYR A 363 6.78 -2.01 -6.73
C TYR A 363 8.03 -1.19 -6.43
N ALA A 364 9.23 -1.73 -6.63
CA ALA A 364 10.49 -0.99 -6.61
C ALA A 364 11.41 -1.36 -7.81
N PRO A 365 10.94 -1.22 -9.08
CA PRO A 365 11.71 -1.56 -10.28
C PRO A 365 12.95 -0.67 -10.52
N TRP A 366 13.18 0.32 -9.66
CA TRP A 366 14.38 1.16 -9.59
C TRP A 366 15.53 0.53 -8.79
N ILE A 367 15.30 -0.60 -8.10
CA ILE A 367 16.37 -1.36 -7.44
C ILE A 367 17.30 -1.95 -8.51
N ARG A 368 18.57 -1.53 -8.47
CA ARG A 368 19.59 -1.88 -9.49
C ARG A 368 19.96 -3.35 -9.46
N HIS A 369 20.11 -3.92 -8.27
CA HIS A 369 20.64 -5.27 -8.06
C HIS A 369 20.18 -5.85 -6.72
N VAL A 370 19.89 -7.16 -6.69
CA VAL A 370 19.50 -7.91 -5.48
C VAL A 370 20.64 -8.84 -5.05
N PHE A 371 21.06 -8.74 -3.80
CA PHE A 371 22.01 -9.64 -3.16
C PHE A 371 21.27 -10.57 -2.19
N LEU A 372 21.11 -11.83 -2.57
CA LEU A 372 20.47 -12.86 -1.77
C LEU A 372 21.52 -13.56 -0.91
N VAL A 373 21.56 -13.22 0.38
CA VAL A 373 22.52 -13.74 1.36
C VAL A 373 21.98 -15.05 1.96
N THR A 374 22.73 -16.15 1.81
CA THR A 374 22.29 -17.51 2.22
C THR A 374 23.41 -18.33 2.86
N ASP A 375 23.03 -19.41 3.56
CA ASP A 375 23.97 -20.37 4.15
C ASP A 375 24.46 -21.44 3.15
N ASP A 376 24.89 -20.96 1.97
CA ASP A 376 25.28 -21.71 0.75
C ASP A 376 24.13 -22.32 -0.08
N GLN A 377 22.90 -21.90 0.19
CA GLN A 377 21.68 -22.41 -0.45
C GLN A 377 21.28 -21.58 -1.67
N THR A 378 20.50 -22.15 -2.58
CA THR A 378 19.90 -21.46 -3.73
C THR A 378 18.56 -22.13 -4.05
N PRO A 379 17.43 -21.39 -4.10
CA PRO A 379 16.13 -22.00 -4.38
C PRO A 379 16.07 -22.65 -5.77
N ASP A 380 15.48 -23.84 -5.87
CA ASP A 380 15.36 -24.60 -7.13
C ASP A 380 14.59 -23.83 -8.22
N TRP A 381 13.68 -22.92 -7.83
CA TRP A 381 12.91 -22.08 -8.75
C TRP A 381 13.66 -20.82 -9.23
N LEU A 382 14.80 -20.45 -8.62
CA LEU A 382 15.51 -19.19 -8.88
C LEU A 382 16.48 -19.29 -10.06
N ASP A 383 16.33 -18.43 -11.08
CA ASP A 383 17.24 -18.32 -12.22
C ASP A 383 18.38 -17.34 -11.92
N THR A 384 19.47 -17.86 -11.38
CA THR A 384 20.70 -17.09 -11.09
C THR A 384 21.52 -16.72 -12.34
N SER A 385 21.05 -17.07 -13.55
CA SER A 385 21.67 -16.61 -14.82
C SER A 385 21.15 -15.24 -15.28
N LYS A 386 20.07 -14.72 -14.65
CA LYS A 386 19.51 -13.39 -14.94
C LYS A 386 20.44 -12.28 -14.43
N PRO A 387 20.59 -11.16 -15.17
CA PRO A 387 21.23 -9.96 -14.63
C PRO A 387 20.36 -9.35 -13.51
N GLY A 388 20.98 -8.62 -12.57
CA GLY A 388 20.28 -7.93 -11.48
C GLY A 388 20.08 -8.75 -10.21
N ILE A 389 20.59 -10.00 -10.14
CA ILE A 389 20.61 -10.78 -8.90
C ILE A 389 21.97 -11.46 -8.68
N THR A 390 22.36 -11.69 -7.43
CA THR A 390 23.52 -12.49 -7.03
C THR A 390 23.23 -13.20 -5.71
N VAL A 391 23.45 -14.51 -5.66
CA VAL A 391 23.47 -15.27 -4.40
C VAL A 391 24.85 -15.10 -3.76
N VAL A 392 24.89 -14.81 -2.46
CA VAL A 392 26.11 -14.54 -1.70
C VAL A 392 26.18 -15.45 -0.49
N SER A 393 27.22 -16.27 -0.40
CA SER A 393 27.41 -17.18 0.74
C SER A 393 27.83 -16.43 2.00
N HIS A 394 27.37 -16.89 3.17
CA HIS A 394 27.97 -16.54 4.47
C HIS A 394 29.51 -16.73 4.47
N ARG A 395 30.03 -17.74 3.75
CA ARG A 395 31.48 -18.01 3.65
C ARG A 395 32.26 -16.95 2.86
N GLU A 396 31.59 -16.15 2.04
CA GLU A 396 32.19 -15.00 1.32
C GLU A 396 32.21 -13.74 2.19
N LEU A 397 31.25 -13.62 3.12
CA LEU A 397 31.10 -12.46 4.00
C LEU A 397 32.04 -12.50 5.21
N PHE A 398 32.07 -13.63 5.92
CA PHE A 398 32.80 -13.74 7.18
C PHE A 398 34.32 -13.91 6.97
N THR A 399 35.10 -12.87 7.33
CA THR A 399 36.58 -12.93 7.28
C THR A 399 37.23 -13.85 8.31
N ASP A 400 36.47 -14.33 9.28
CA ASP A 400 36.90 -15.36 10.22
C ASP A 400 36.04 -16.61 9.99
N PRO A 401 36.51 -17.60 9.21
CA PRO A 401 35.76 -18.83 8.98
C PRO A 401 35.51 -19.66 10.25
N SER A 402 36.21 -19.38 11.37
CA SER A 402 35.94 -20.04 12.65
C SER A 402 34.73 -19.46 13.41
N ALA A 403 34.13 -18.39 12.90
CA ALA A 403 32.83 -17.90 13.35
C ALA A 403 31.65 -18.72 12.81
N LEU A 404 31.85 -19.52 11.74
CA LEU A 404 30.80 -20.27 11.06
C LEU A 404 30.64 -21.70 11.58
N PRO A 405 29.44 -22.32 11.51
CA PRO A 405 28.20 -21.78 10.93
C PRO A 405 27.48 -20.79 11.86
N VAL A 406 26.71 -19.88 11.27
CA VAL A 406 25.81 -18.97 12.00
C VAL A 406 24.39 -19.06 11.44
N PHE A 407 23.42 -18.97 12.35
CA PHE A 407 21.97 -18.93 12.10
C PHE A 407 21.36 -17.63 12.68
N ASN A 408 22.21 -16.76 13.24
CA ASN A 408 21.83 -15.49 13.85
C ASN A 408 21.85 -14.36 12.81
N SER A 409 20.70 -13.73 12.55
CA SER A 409 20.64 -12.56 11.66
C SER A 409 21.59 -11.46 12.13
N HIS A 410 21.70 -11.17 13.44
CA HIS A 410 22.61 -10.14 13.95
C HIS A 410 24.08 -10.45 13.57
N ALA A 411 24.49 -11.73 13.58
CA ALA A 411 25.83 -12.09 13.14
C ALA A 411 26.02 -11.77 11.65
N ILE A 412 25.05 -12.13 10.81
CA ILE A 412 25.09 -11.96 9.35
C ILE A 412 25.01 -10.46 8.95
N GLU A 413 24.10 -9.70 9.58
CA GLU A 413 23.88 -8.26 9.40
C GLU A 413 25.17 -7.43 9.59
N THR A 414 26.04 -7.82 10.54
CA THR A 414 27.33 -7.13 10.73
C THR A 414 28.26 -7.21 9.51
N GLN A 415 28.03 -8.15 8.59
CA GLN A 415 28.90 -8.40 7.43
C GLN A 415 28.36 -7.81 6.11
N PHE A 416 27.16 -7.21 6.06
CA PHE A 416 26.59 -6.69 4.80
C PHE A 416 27.48 -5.66 4.08
N HIS A 417 28.26 -4.86 4.83
CA HIS A 417 29.21 -3.89 4.26
C HIS A 417 30.35 -4.51 3.42
N ARG A 418 30.45 -5.84 3.43
CA ARG A 418 31.48 -6.65 2.78
C ARG A 418 31.01 -7.27 1.46
N ILE A 419 29.71 -7.22 1.15
CA ILE A 419 29.12 -7.74 -0.09
C ILE A 419 29.82 -7.09 -1.30
N ALA A 420 30.39 -7.92 -2.17
CA ALA A 420 31.12 -7.46 -3.34
C ALA A 420 30.16 -6.86 -4.39
N GLY A 421 30.40 -5.61 -4.79
CA GLY A 421 29.57 -4.92 -5.79
C GLY A 421 28.35 -4.17 -5.25
N LEU A 422 28.05 -4.29 -3.95
CA LEU A 422 26.99 -3.53 -3.27
C LEU A 422 27.24 -2.01 -3.34
N SER A 423 26.20 -1.25 -3.64
CA SER A 423 26.15 0.23 -3.64
C SER A 423 26.47 0.85 -2.26
N GLU A 424 26.60 2.18 -2.20
CA GLU A 424 26.66 2.88 -0.90
C GLU A 424 25.30 2.93 -0.20
N HIS A 425 24.19 2.92 -0.95
CA HIS A 425 22.81 3.00 -0.45
C HIS A 425 22.05 1.74 -0.84
N PHE A 426 21.45 1.04 0.11
CA PHE A 426 20.70 -0.19 -0.17
C PHE A 426 19.54 -0.39 0.80
N LEU A 427 18.53 -1.13 0.37
CA LEU A 427 17.47 -1.62 1.24
C LEU A 427 17.83 -3.00 1.78
N TYR A 428 17.69 -3.22 3.09
CA TYR A 428 17.72 -4.56 3.67
C TYR A 428 16.30 -5.06 3.92
N PHE A 429 16.03 -6.27 3.43
CA PHE A 429 14.81 -7.04 3.64
C PHE A 429 15.17 -8.33 4.39
N ASN A 430 14.35 -8.71 5.38
CA ASN A 430 14.10 -10.13 5.60
C ASN A 430 13.12 -10.60 4.51
N ASP A 431 13.08 -11.89 4.22
CA ASP A 431 12.12 -12.48 3.28
C ASP A 431 10.65 -12.39 3.75
N ASP A 432 10.41 -12.19 5.06
CA ASP A 432 9.09 -11.88 5.64
C ASP A 432 8.57 -10.45 5.39
N VAL A 433 9.37 -9.58 4.72
CA VAL A 433 9.04 -8.18 4.42
C VAL A 433 8.71 -7.96 2.95
N PHE A 434 7.57 -7.32 2.69
CA PHE A 434 7.07 -7.08 1.35
C PHE A 434 6.70 -5.61 1.12
N LEU A 435 6.74 -5.19 -0.16
CA LEU A 435 6.20 -3.91 -0.63
C LEU A 435 4.71 -4.08 -0.97
N GLY A 436 3.84 -3.24 -0.42
CA GLY A 436 2.38 -3.35 -0.62
C GLY A 436 1.88 -2.62 -1.88
N ARG A 437 2.51 -1.51 -2.26
CA ARG A 437 2.13 -0.69 -3.42
C ARG A 437 3.37 -0.03 -4.05
N PRO A 438 3.29 0.58 -5.24
CA PRO A 438 4.43 1.19 -5.90
C PRO A 438 5.08 2.30 -5.05
N LEU A 439 6.39 2.24 -4.85
CA LEU A 439 7.20 3.21 -4.09
C LEU A 439 8.34 3.78 -4.95
N ARG A 440 8.95 4.85 -4.44
CA ARG A 440 10.10 5.56 -5.01
C ARG A 440 11.36 5.40 -4.16
N PRO A 441 12.57 5.62 -4.72
CA PRO A 441 13.78 5.74 -3.90
C PRO A 441 13.69 6.83 -2.82
N GLU A 442 12.97 7.92 -3.11
CA GLU A 442 12.74 9.06 -2.21
C GLU A 442 11.84 8.75 -0.99
N ASP A 443 11.14 7.61 -0.99
CA ASP A 443 10.43 7.13 0.22
C ASP A 443 11.44 6.61 1.26
N PHE A 444 12.58 6.08 0.81
CA PHE A 444 13.62 5.43 1.64
C PHE A 444 14.86 6.28 1.86
N PHE A 445 15.18 7.18 0.93
CA PHE A 445 16.34 8.08 0.98
C PHE A 445 15.94 9.53 0.71
N ARG A 446 16.91 10.44 0.71
CA ARG A 446 16.79 11.84 0.28
C ARG A 446 17.88 12.12 -0.75
N GLY A 447 17.66 13.04 -1.69
CA GLY A 447 18.64 13.38 -2.74
C GLY A 447 20.04 13.76 -2.24
N ASN A 448 20.17 14.26 -1.00
CA ASN A 448 21.47 14.48 -0.35
C ASN A 448 22.20 13.19 0.14
N GLY A 449 21.66 12.01 -0.17
CA GLY A 449 22.21 10.70 0.23
C GLY A 449 21.92 10.29 1.69
N SER A 450 20.96 10.92 2.37
CA SER A 450 20.54 10.52 3.73
C SER A 450 19.52 9.38 3.70
N SER A 451 19.69 8.38 4.56
CA SER A 451 18.67 7.34 4.80
C SER A 451 17.44 7.90 5.53
N GLN A 452 16.29 7.25 5.38
CA GLN A 452 15.13 7.46 6.23
C GLN A 452 14.99 6.32 7.27
N LEU A 453 14.83 6.71 8.54
CA LEU A 453 14.51 5.78 9.64
C LEU A 453 13.01 5.80 9.92
N PHE A 454 12.42 4.61 9.94
CA PHE A 454 11.03 4.39 10.33
C PHE A 454 10.98 3.79 11.72
N HIS A 455 10.19 4.40 12.61
CA HIS A 455 9.90 3.87 13.95
C HIS A 455 8.47 3.34 14.00
N ASP A 456 8.28 2.24 14.70
CA ASP A 456 6.96 1.73 15.06
C ASP A 456 6.55 2.21 16.48
N GLY A 457 5.27 2.10 16.82
CA GLY A 457 4.72 2.47 18.11
C GLY A 457 5.19 1.61 19.29
N ARG A 458 5.73 0.40 19.07
CA ARG A 458 6.24 -0.46 20.15
C ARG A 458 7.45 0.19 20.85
N ILE A 459 7.37 0.24 22.19
CA ILE A 459 8.37 0.83 23.06
C ILE A 459 9.34 -0.24 23.56
N ILE A 460 10.64 0.00 23.47
CA ILE A 460 11.69 -0.81 24.10
C ILE A 460 11.67 -0.53 25.61
N PRO A 461 11.33 -1.49 26.48
CA PRO A 461 11.19 -1.27 27.92
C PRO A 461 12.42 -0.56 28.53
N PRO A 462 12.26 0.38 29.47
CA PRO A 462 13.37 1.15 30.03
C PRO A 462 14.30 0.29 30.90
N GLY A 463 15.54 0.74 31.03
CA GLY A 463 16.58 0.08 31.83
C GLY A 463 17.36 -1.02 31.09
N GLU A 464 18.17 -1.74 31.88
CA GLU A 464 19.07 -2.82 31.46
C GLU A 464 18.33 -4.10 30.98
N PRO A 465 19.03 -5.02 30.29
CA PRO A 465 18.50 -6.34 29.93
C PRO A 465 18.24 -7.21 31.18
N ALA A 466 16.97 -7.46 31.46
CA ALA A 466 16.48 -8.26 32.58
C ALA A 466 16.27 -9.73 32.16
N PRO A 467 16.26 -10.70 33.09
CA PRO A 467 16.18 -12.13 32.76
C PRO A 467 14.90 -12.57 32.01
N GLN A 468 13.84 -11.75 32.05
CA GLN A 468 12.56 -11.98 31.38
C GLN A 468 12.37 -11.18 30.08
N ASP A 469 13.38 -10.42 29.63
CA ASP A 469 13.38 -9.90 28.27
C ASP A 469 13.77 -11.03 27.30
N ASP A 470 13.04 -11.15 26.18
CA ASP A 470 13.47 -11.95 25.03
C ASP A 470 14.75 -11.40 24.38
N GLU A 471 15.38 -12.20 23.52
CA GLU A 471 16.65 -11.88 22.89
C GLU A 471 16.60 -10.64 21.96
N TYR A 472 15.42 -10.32 21.42
CA TYR A 472 15.20 -9.12 20.63
C TYR A 472 15.10 -7.86 21.50
N VAL A 473 14.26 -7.87 22.54
CA VAL A 473 14.16 -6.76 23.51
C VAL A 473 15.51 -6.52 24.19
N ALA A 474 16.22 -7.59 24.54
CA ALA A 474 17.54 -7.51 25.15
C ALA A 474 18.60 -6.94 24.17
N SER A 475 18.65 -7.35 22.90
CA SER A 475 19.60 -6.79 21.94
C SER A 475 19.34 -5.31 21.65
N GLN A 476 18.06 -4.90 21.62
CA GLN A 476 17.68 -3.49 21.50
C GLN A 476 18.10 -2.68 22.74
N LYS A 477 17.96 -3.24 23.95
CA LYS A 477 18.46 -2.62 25.20
C LYS A 477 19.99 -2.47 25.22
N ASN A 478 20.75 -3.50 24.81
CA ASN A 478 22.21 -3.43 24.68
C ASN A 478 22.63 -2.32 23.70
N THR A 479 21.96 -2.26 22.55
CA THR A 479 22.21 -1.29 21.48
C THR A 479 21.92 0.15 21.94
N ARG A 480 20.84 0.33 22.72
CA ARG A 480 20.52 1.60 23.38
C ARG A 480 21.59 2.00 24.40
N ALA A 481 22.00 1.10 25.29
CA ALA A 481 23.03 1.39 26.29
C ALA A 481 24.39 1.76 25.65
N LEU A 482 24.76 1.11 24.54
CA LEU A 482 25.94 1.48 23.74
C LEU A 482 25.83 2.91 23.18
N LEU A 483 24.72 3.24 22.51
CA LEU A 483 24.55 4.56 21.89
C LEU A 483 24.37 5.69 22.91
N GLU A 484 23.70 5.43 24.03
CA GLU A 484 23.60 6.36 25.17
C GLU A 484 24.97 6.70 25.74
N ARG A 485 25.82 5.69 25.96
CA ARG A 485 27.19 5.84 26.48
C ARG A 485 28.09 6.64 25.52
N GLU A 486 27.97 6.39 24.23
CA GLU A 486 28.86 6.94 23.19
C GLU A 486 28.48 8.35 22.72
N HIS A 487 27.18 8.68 22.72
CA HIS A 487 26.65 9.92 22.13
C HIS A 487 25.81 10.77 23.09
N GLY A 488 25.52 10.28 24.30
CA GLY A 488 24.66 10.97 25.27
C GLY A 488 23.20 11.06 24.84
N ARG A 489 22.74 10.13 23.97
CA ARG A 489 21.40 10.13 23.35
C ARG A 489 20.77 8.74 23.38
N SER A 490 19.49 8.71 23.72
CA SER A 490 18.66 7.51 23.85
C SER A 490 17.64 7.40 22.72
N PHE A 491 17.11 6.20 22.49
CA PHE A 491 15.92 5.94 21.66
C PHE A 491 14.92 5.05 22.42
N THR A 492 13.63 5.31 22.22
CA THR A 492 12.54 4.67 22.98
C THR A 492 11.79 3.60 22.19
N ASN A 493 11.81 3.70 20.86
CA ASN A 493 10.98 2.91 19.96
C ASN A 493 11.83 1.91 19.17
N VAL A 494 11.22 0.80 18.79
CA VAL A 494 11.83 -0.09 17.79
C VAL A 494 11.79 0.55 16.40
N LEU A 495 12.68 0.10 15.51
CA LEU A 495 12.50 0.37 14.08
C LEU A 495 11.26 -0.39 13.59
N ALA A 496 10.50 0.20 12.67
CA ALA A 496 9.38 -0.48 12.02
C ALA A 496 9.90 -1.63 11.15
N HIS A 497 9.27 -2.81 11.23
CA HIS A 497 9.66 -4.00 10.46
C HIS A 497 9.26 -3.79 9.00
N THR A 498 10.18 -3.20 8.25
CA THR A 498 10.02 -2.56 6.93
C THR A 498 11.39 -2.60 6.22
N PRO A 499 11.47 -2.38 4.89
CA PRO A 499 12.74 -2.40 4.19
C PRO A 499 13.68 -1.30 4.73
N HIS A 500 14.80 -1.71 5.33
CA HIS A 500 15.66 -0.80 6.08
C HIS A 500 16.63 -0.08 5.14
N ALA A 501 16.51 1.24 5.04
CA ALA A 501 17.37 2.10 4.22
C ALA A 501 18.78 2.24 4.84
N LEU A 502 19.70 1.37 4.44
CA LEU A 502 21.04 1.26 5.01
C LEU A 502 22.12 1.90 4.12
N ARG A 503 23.27 2.17 4.74
CA ARG A 503 24.45 2.72 4.08
C ARG A 503 25.69 1.87 4.33
N ARG A 504 26.38 1.48 3.25
CA ARG A 504 27.53 0.57 3.28
C ARG A 504 28.68 1.15 4.09
N SER A 505 28.96 2.44 3.94
CA SER A 505 29.98 3.15 4.72
C SER A 505 29.67 3.21 6.23
N VAL A 506 28.39 3.35 6.62
CA VAL A 506 28.00 3.43 8.03
C VAL A 506 28.11 2.06 8.71
N LEU A 507 27.71 0.99 8.03
CA LEU A 507 27.91 -0.38 8.52
C LEU A 507 29.41 -0.73 8.66
N ALA A 508 30.25 -0.28 7.72
CA ALA A 508 31.70 -0.43 7.84
C ALA A 508 32.29 0.40 9.01
N GLU A 509 31.77 1.61 9.27
CA GLU A 509 32.13 2.41 10.44
C GLU A 509 31.71 1.74 11.76
N VAL A 510 30.50 1.19 11.83
CA VAL A 510 30.00 0.41 12.98
C VAL A 510 30.91 -0.79 13.24
N ALA A 511 31.19 -1.60 12.22
CA ALA A 511 32.01 -2.80 12.34
C ALA A 511 33.46 -2.48 12.75
N ALA A 512 34.01 -1.33 12.35
CA ALA A 512 35.34 -0.90 12.78
C ALA A 512 35.35 -0.30 14.20
N ARG A 513 34.45 0.67 14.47
CA ARG A 513 34.40 1.45 15.72
C ARG A 513 33.99 0.58 16.91
N TYR A 514 32.96 -0.25 16.74
CA TYR A 514 32.39 -1.10 17.78
C TYR A 514 32.85 -2.56 17.65
N SER A 515 34.03 -2.76 17.06
CA SER A 515 34.66 -4.08 16.84
C SER A 515 34.90 -4.89 18.11
N THR A 516 34.98 -4.23 19.28
CA THR A 516 35.13 -4.91 20.58
C THR A 516 33.78 -5.38 21.12
N GLU A 517 32.75 -4.54 21.07
CA GLU A 517 31.41 -4.87 21.56
C GLU A 517 30.68 -5.85 20.64
N LEU A 518 30.83 -5.70 19.32
CA LEU A 518 30.29 -6.64 18.32
C LEU A 518 31.00 -8.00 18.29
N ALA A 519 32.16 -8.14 18.96
CA ALA A 519 32.96 -9.36 18.90
C ALA A 519 32.22 -10.61 19.44
N ALA A 520 31.22 -10.44 20.31
CA ALA A 520 30.34 -11.53 20.73
C ALA A 520 29.35 -11.90 19.62
N THR A 521 28.55 -10.93 19.16
CA THR A 521 27.53 -11.10 18.11
C THR A 521 28.06 -11.70 16.82
N VAL A 522 29.22 -11.24 16.33
CA VAL A 522 29.87 -11.76 15.11
C VAL A 522 30.18 -13.27 15.20
N ARG A 523 30.26 -13.85 16.40
CA ARG A 523 30.51 -15.28 16.63
C ARG A 523 29.36 -16.00 17.34
N SER A 524 28.19 -15.37 17.48
CA SER A 524 27.03 -16.00 18.11
C SER A 524 26.24 -16.79 17.08
N ALA A 525 26.37 -18.12 17.11
CA ALA A 525 25.71 -19.00 16.14
C ALA A 525 24.17 -18.89 16.17
N PHE A 526 23.58 -18.55 17.31
CA PHE A 526 22.15 -18.28 17.51
C PHE A 526 21.96 -16.86 18.05
N ARG A 527 20.75 -16.29 17.93
CA ARG A 527 20.46 -14.97 18.55
C ARG A 527 20.67 -15.05 20.06
N SER A 528 21.18 -13.96 20.66
CA SER A 528 21.37 -13.91 22.10
C SER A 528 20.97 -12.56 22.69
N ARG A 529 20.48 -12.58 23.93
CA ARG A 529 20.27 -11.41 24.80
C ARG A 529 21.54 -10.62 25.13
N HIS A 530 22.70 -11.09 24.69
CA HIS A 530 23.98 -10.38 24.73
C HIS A 530 24.37 -9.73 23.39
N ASP A 531 23.53 -9.85 22.36
CA ASP A 531 23.77 -9.23 21.05
C ASP A 531 23.61 -7.71 21.05
N LEU A 532 24.25 -7.07 20.08
CA LEU A 532 23.84 -5.77 19.57
C LEU A 532 23.06 -5.98 18.27
N ALA A 533 21.97 -5.23 18.07
CA ALA A 533 21.18 -5.23 16.83
C ALA A 533 21.87 -4.34 15.77
N PRO A 534 22.56 -4.90 14.75
CA PRO A 534 23.45 -4.10 13.90
C PRO A 534 22.71 -3.12 12.99
N VAL A 535 21.54 -3.51 12.48
CA VAL A 535 20.65 -2.62 11.72
C VAL A 535 20.22 -1.43 12.57
N THR A 536 19.81 -1.66 13.82
CA THR A 536 19.45 -0.58 14.75
C THR A 536 20.64 0.31 15.08
N LEU A 537 21.81 -0.28 15.37
CA LEU A 537 23.05 0.43 15.69
C LEU A 537 23.51 1.32 14.53
N SER A 538 23.52 0.80 13.30
CA SER A 538 23.88 1.54 12.09
C SER A 538 22.90 2.66 11.78
N SER A 539 21.60 2.37 11.83
CA SER A 539 20.55 3.34 11.54
C SER A 539 20.59 4.53 12.51
N HIS A 540 20.72 4.26 13.81
CA HIS A 540 20.81 5.31 14.82
C HIS A 540 22.16 6.04 14.79
N LEU A 541 23.28 5.37 14.48
CA LEU A 541 24.55 6.06 14.26
C LEU A 541 24.47 7.00 13.06
N ALA A 542 23.82 6.60 11.96
CA ALA A 542 23.59 7.46 10.80
C ALA A 542 22.81 8.72 11.21
N TYR A 543 21.71 8.57 11.94
CA TYR A 543 20.92 9.70 12.44
C TYR A 543 21.74 10.63 13.37
N LEU A 544 22.43 10.07 14.36
CA LEU A 544 23.27 10.81 15.32
C LEU A 544 24.46 11.53 14.67
N THR A 545 24.85 11.13 13.45
CA THR A 545 25.93 11.74 12.67
C THR A 545 25.43 12.53 11.45
N GLY A 546 24.12 12.82 11.36
CA GLY A 546 23.55 13.66 10.28
C GLY A 546 23.53 13.00 8.90
N ARG A 547 23.61 11.67 8.83
CA ARG A 547 23.58 10.83 7.61
C ARG A 547 22.24 10.11 7.41
N ALA A 548 21.27 10.34 8.29
CA ALA A 548 19.90 9.86 8.16
C ALA A 548 18.91 10.83 8.84
N VAL A 549 17.64 10.74 8.46
CA VAL A 549 16.51 11.50 9.01
C VAL A 549 15.41 10.56 9.51
N ILE A 550 14.52 11.02 10.37
CA ILE A 550 13.32 10.24 10.73
C ILE A 550 12.28 10.45 9.62
N GLY A 551 11.90 9.36 8.94
CA GLY A 551 10.87 9.34 7.90
C GLY A 551 9.52 8.86 8.43
N ARG A 552 8.60 8.58 7.50
CA ARG A 552 7.36 7.84 7.75
C ARG A 552 7.10 6.93 6.57
N ILE A 553 6.56 5.74 6.84
CA ILE A 553 6.13 4.75 5.85
C ILE A 553 4.88 4.05 6.41
N GLY A 554 3.86 3.86 5.57
CA GLY A 554 2.70 3.04 5.87
C GLY A 554 3.12 1.58 5.99
N HIS A 555 2.89 0.96 7.14
CA HIS A 555 3.30 -0.41 7.38
C HIS A 555 2.26 -1.19 8.17
N THR A 556 2.08 -2.47 7.80
CA THR A 556 1.20 -3.42 8.48
C THR A 556 2.03 -4.58 9.02
N TYR A 557 1.82 -4.97 10.27
CA TYR A 557 2.53 -6.08 10.91
C TYR A 557 1.52 -7.17 11.25
N VAL A 558 1.61 -8.31 10.57
CA VAL A 558 0.64 -9.40 10.66
C VAL A 558 1.29 -10.60 11.37
N ASP A 559 0.85 -10.87 12.59
CA ASP A 559 1.18 -12.10 13.32
C ASP A 559 0.36 -13.27 12.74
N VAL A 560 0.96 -14.09 11.86
CA VAL A 560 0.25 -15.17 11.14
C VAL A 560 -0.09 -16.37 12.03
N ASP A 561 0.47 -16.40 13.24
CA ASP A 561 0.18 -17.35 14.31
C ASP A 561 -1.04 -16.97 15.17
N ARG A 562 -1.70 -15.85 14.86
CA ARG A 562 -2.95 -15.39 15.47
C ARG A 562 -4.10 -15.38 14.47
N TYR A 563 -5.29 -15.73 14.94
CA TYR A 563 -6.50 -15.66 14.12
C TYR A 563 -6.77 -14.21 13.66
N SER A 564 -6.61 -13.24 14.57
CA SER A 564 -6.76 -11.82 14.26
C SER A 564 -5.66 -11.23 13.36
N GLY A 565 -4.56 -11.96 13.13
CA GLY A 565 -3.61 -11.64 12.07
C GLY A 565 -4.10 -12.12 10.71
N LEU A 566 -4.48 -13.40 10.62
CA LEU A 566 -5.02 -13.98 9.39
C LEU A 566 -6.31 -13.26 8.91
N ASP A 567 -7.16 -12.81 9.83
CA ASP A 567 -8.37 -12.01 9.54
C ASP A 567 -8.07 -10.67 8.83
N GLN A 568 -6.83 -10.15 8.89
CA GLN A 568 -6.44 -8.91 8.20
C GLN A 568 -6.03 -9.15 6.73
N LEU A 569 -5.63 -10.38 6.37
CA LEU A 569 -5.11 -10.70 5.03
C LEU A 569 -6.11 -10.42 3.89
N PRO A 570 -7.43 -10.70 4.00
CA PRO A 570 -8.40 -10.38 2.95
C PRO A 570 -8.53 -8.88 2.71
N THR A 571 -8.59 -8.07 3.77
CA THR A 571 -8.67 -6.60 3.66
C THR A 571 -7.39 -6.03 3.06
N LEU A 572 -6.23 -6.50 3.51
CA LEU A 572 -4.93 -6.08 2.97
C LEU A 572 -4.80 -6.40 1.47
N LEU A 573 -5.28 -7.57 1.02
CA LEU A 573 -5.32 -7.98 -0.39
C LEU A 573 -6.31 -7.17 -1.23
N ALA A 574 -7.46 -6.80 -0.67
CA ALA A 574 -8.49 -6.03 -1.37
C ALA A 574 -8.13 -4.54 -1.50
N GLU A 575 -7.64 -3.91 -0.43
CA GLU A 575 -7.32 -2.48 -0.42
C GLU A 575 -5.95 -2.15 -1.05
N ARG A 576 -4.94 -3.00 -0.80
CA ARG A 576 -3.53 -2.75 -1.18
C ARG A 576 -3.01 -1.36 -0.76
N SER A 577 -3.51 -0.89 0.39
CA SER A 577 -3.43 0.50 0.84
C SER A 577 -2.13 0.87 1.58
N THR A 578 -1.35 -0.13 2.02
CA THR A 578 -0.09 0.06 2.76
C THR A 578 1.13 0.16 1.83
N ASP A 579 2.17 0.90 2.25
CA ASP A 579 3.44 0.96 1.52
C ASP A 579 4.19 -0.37 1.63
N THR A 580 4.12 -0.99 2.80
CA THR A 580 4.88 -2.20 3.18
C THR A 580 4.09 -3.07 4.15
N PHE A 581 4.42 -4.36 4.24
CA PHE A 581 3.94 -5.21 5.33
C PHE A 581 4.93 -6.32 5.69
N CYS A 582 4.75 -6.87 6.89
CA CYS A 582 5.50 -8.02 7.41
C CYS A 582 4.52 -9.14 7.80
N LEU A 583 4.87 -10.39 7.47
CA LEU A 583 4.12 -11.60 7.82
C LEU A 583 4.91 -12.41 8.88
N ASN A 584 4.79 -12.00 10.14
CA ASN A 584 5.56 -12.55 11.25
C ASN A 584 5.02 -13.92 11.72
N ASP A 585 5.91 -14.91 11.80
CA ASP A 585 5.61 -16.28 12.25
C ASP A 585 5.69 -16.43 13.79
N GLY A 586 5.10 -17.50 14.33
CA GLY A 586 4.99 -17.70 15.78
C GLY A 586 4.15 -18.91 16.23
N HIS A 587 3.77 -18.92 17.50
CA HIS A 587 2.89 -19.94 18.10
C HIS A 587 2.00 -19.43 19.26
N LEU A 588 1.48 -18.21 19.16
CA LEU A 588 0.75 -17.52 20.23
C LEU A 588 -0.70 -18.01 20.44
N ASP A 589 -1.53 -18.04 19.40
CA ASP A 589 -2.94 -18.50 19.51
C ASP A 589 -3.10 -20.00 19.24
N GLY A 590 -2.01 -20.72 18.95
CA GLY A 590 -2.04 -22.14 18.58
C GLY A 590 -2.72 -22.43 17.24
N VAL A 591 -2.72 -21.47 16.31
CA VAL A 591 -3.22 -21.67 14.94
C VAL A 591 -2.44 -22.82 14.28
N PRO A 592 -3.09 -23.87 13.73
CA PRO A 592 -2.38 -24.99 13.12
C PRO A 592 -1.49 -24.53 11.95
N ARG A 593 -0.23 -25.00 11.86
CA ARG A 593 0.72 -24.58 10.81
C ARG A 593 0.13 -24.73 9.39
N ASP A 594 -0.59 -25.81 9.11
CA ASP A 594 -1.35 -26.04 7.86
C ASP A 594 -2.36 -24.92 7.51
N HIS A 595 -2.98 -24.31 8.52
CA HIS A 595 -3.92 -23.19 8.34
C HIS A 595 -3.14 -21.93 8.00
N GLN A 596 -2.12 -21.59 8.80
CA GLN A 596 -1.23 -20.45 8.55
C GLN A 596 -0.66 -20.51 7.13
N HIS A 597 -0.09 -21.65 6.75
CA HIS A 597 0.51 -21.88 5.43
C HIS A 597 -0.48 -21.64 4.29
N ARG A 598 -1.69 -22.22 4.35
CA ARG A 598 -2.71 -21.98 3.29
C ARG A 598 -3.16 -20.51 3.23
N ALA A 599 -3.31 -19.84 4.37
CA ALA A 599 -3.72 -18.44 4.43
C ALA A 599 -2.63 -17.52 3.86
N VAL A 600 -1.38 -17.70 4.28
CA VAL A 600 -0.21 -16.94 3.79
C VAL A 600 0.04 -17.18 2.30
N VAL A 601 0.09 -18.44 1.85
CA VAL A 601 0.33 -18.76 0.44
C VAL A 601 -0.81 -18.25 -0.45
N GLY A 602 -2.07 -18.43 -0.06
CA GLY A 602 -3.22 -17.91 -0.80
C GLY A 602 -3.23 -16.38 -0.87
N PHE A 603 -2.89 -15.72 0.24
CA PHE A 603 -2.72 -14.26 0.27
C PHE A 603 -1.58 -13.80 -0.66
N LEU A 604 -0.38 -14.36 -0.54
CA LEU A 604 0.79 -13.96 -1.33
C LEU A 604 0.61 -14.24 -2.83
N GLN A 605 -0.04 -15.35 -3.21
CA GLN A 605 -0.45 -15.64 -4.58
C GLN A 605 -1.48 -14.63 -5.09
N GLY A 606 -2.46 -14.26 -4.27
CA GLY A 606 -3.42 -13.21 -4.59
C GLY A 606 -2.75 -11.83 -4.75
N TYR A 607 -1.78 -11.52 -3.90
CA TYR A 607 -1.13 -10.22 -3.82
C TYR A 607 -0.11 -9.99 -4.94
N TYR A 608 0.74 -10.99 -5.20
CA TYR A 608 1.78 -10.97 -6.23
C TYR A 608 1.58 -12.12 -7.24
N PRO A 609 0.48 -12.14 -8.02
CA PRO A 609 0.17 -13.24 -8.94
C PRO A 609 1.14 -13.36 -10.11
N VAL A 610 1.60 -12.22 -10.65
CA VAL A 610 2.53 -12.13 -11.79
C VAL A 610 3.92 -12.64 -11.39
N ALA A 611 4.57 -13.38 -12.30
CA ALA A 611 5.89 -13.96 -12.06
C ALA A 611 7.01 -12.90 -12.10
N GLY A 612 7.97 -13.03 -11.19
CA GLY A 612 9.14 -12.15 -11.13
C GLY A 612 10.19 -12.51 -12.20
N PRO A 613 11.07 -11.56 -12.58
CA PRO A 613 12.06 -11.74 -13.64
C PRO A 613 13.12 -12.82 -13.33
N PHE A 614 13.21 -13.27 -12.08
CA PHE A 614 14.18 -14.26 -11.58
C PHE A 614 13.61 -15.67 -11.46
N GLU A 615 12.38 -15.95 -11.91
CA GLU A 615 11.79 -17.29 -11.84
C GLU A 615 12.12 -18.13 -13.09
N LYS A 616 12.56 -19.38 -12.90
CA LYS A 616 12.86 -20.32 -14.01
C LYS A 616 11.60 -20.69 -14.82
N THR A 617 10.46 -20.80 -14.13
CA THR A 617 9.14 -21.12 -14.69
C THR A 617 8.08 -20.45 -13.81
N PRO A 618 7.06 -19.76 -14.36
CA PRO A 618 5.93 -19.29 -13.57
C PRO A 618 5.21 -20.48 -12.90
N PRO A 619 4.88 -20.41 -11.60
CA PRO A 619 4.00 -21.38 -10.97
C PRO A 619 2.62 -21.32 -11.64
N ALA A 620 1.95 -22.47 -11.76
CA ALA A 620 0.57 -22.49 -12.24
C ALA A 620 -0.32 -21.69 -11.26
N PRO A 621 -1.20 -20.80 -11.75
CA PRO A 621 -2.09 -20.05 -10.88
C PRO A 621 -3.02 -21.02 -10.15
N VAL A 622 -2.98 -20.99 -8.82
CA VAL A 622 -3.94 -21.72 -8.00
C VAL A 622 -5.29 -21.04 -8.15
N SER A 623 -6.32 -21.80 -8.51
CA SER A 623 -7.68 -21.30 -8.58
C SER A 623 -8.20 -20.97 -7.19
N VAL A 624 -7.98 -19.73 -6.74
CA VAL A 624 -8.69 -19.17 -5.59
C VAL A 624 -10.19 -19.22 -5.93
N PRO A 625 -11.04 -19.91 -5.13
CA PRO A 625 -12.47 -19.87 -5.36
C PRO A 625 -12.93 -18.42 -5.20
N ALA A 626 -13.75 -17.93 -6.14
CA ALA A 626 -14.35 -16.61 -6.03
C ALA A 626 -15.07 -16.48 -4.68
N ALA A 627 -15.02 -15.29 -4.08
CA ALA A 627 -15.84 -14.98 -2.91
C ALA A 627 -17.31 -15.30 -3.27
N PRO A 628 -18.06 -16.01 -2.41
CA PRO A 628 -19.42 -16.41 -2.75
C PRO A 628 -20.28 -15.17 -2.98
N GLU A 629 -20.86 -15.08 -4.17
CA GLU A 629 -21.91 -14.11 -4.47
C GLU A 629 -23.04 -14.30 -3.44
N THR A 630 -23.50 -13.20 -2.85
CA THR A 630 -24.42 -13.24 -1.70
C THR A 630 -25.85 -13.49 -2.16
N GLU A 631 -26.19 -14.73 -2.51
CA GLU A 631 -27.57 -15.16 -2.70
C GLU A 631 -28.37 -15.05 -1.39
N GLU A 632 -29.34 -14.12 -1.35
CA GLU A 632 -30.35 -14.08 -0.30
C GLU A 632 -31.35 -15.24 -0.45
N ALA A 633 -31.27 -16.27 0.41
CA ALA A 633 -32.43 -16.95 1.01
C ALA A 633 -32.03 -18.10 1.96
N VAL A 634 -31.87 -17.83 3.26
CA VAL A 634 -31.91 -18.90 4.27
C VAL A 634 -33.37 -19.23 4.58
N GLU A 635 -33.92 -20.23 3.89
CA GLU A 635 -35.28 -20.72 4.15
C GLU A 635 -35.41 -21.27 5.58
N THR A 636 -36.39 -20.77 6.34
CA THR A 636 -36.48 -21.00 7.78
C THR A 636 -37.20 -22.31 8.13
N ALA A 637 -36.47 -23.43 8.05
CA ALA A 637 -36.94 -24.73 8.49
C ALA A 637 -37.34 -24.73 9.99
N GLN A 638 -38.63 -24.91 10.26
CA GLN A 638 -39.16 -24.99 11.63
C GLN A 638 -38.80 -26.34 12.29
N PRO A 639 -38.45 -26.36 13.59
CA PRO A 639 -38.28 -27.61 14.32
C PRO A 639 -39.65 -28.22 14.65
N THR A 640 -39.90 -29.44 14.18
CA THR A 640 -41.04 -30.25 14.64
C THR A 640 -40.72 -30.87 16.00
N GLU A 641 -41.47 -30.49 17.04
CA GLU A 641 -41.56 -31.29 18.26
C GLU A 641 -42.28 -32.61 17.94
N ASP A 642 -41.73 -33.75 18.37
CA ASP A 642 -42.57 -34.84 18.90
C ASP A 642 -41.79 -35.68 19.93
N ALA A 643 -42.51 -36.34 20.82
CA ALA A 643 -41.98 -37.16 21.93
C ALA A 643 -41.79 -38.64 21.48
N ASP A 644 -41.22 -39.59 22.24
CA ASP A 644 -41.24 -39.75 23.70
C ASP A 644 -40.17 -40.76 24.22
N ALA A 645 -40.23 -41.03 25.54
CA ALA A 645 -39.42 -41.91 26.40
C ALA A 645 -38.92 -43.27 25.82
N HIS A 646 -37.82 -43.87 26.31
CA HIS A 646 -37.69 -44.38 27.70
C HIS A 646 -36.27 -44.82 28.15
N SER A 647 -36.03 -44.74 29.47
CA SER A 647 -35.14 -45.56 30.35
C SER A 647 -33.61 -45.60 30.04
N VAL A 648 -32.68 -45.40 31.00
CA VAL A 648 -32.48 -46.09 32.32
C VAL A 648 -32.22 -47.60 32.12
N THR A 649 -31.33 -48.29 32.84
CA THR A 649 -30.30 -47.93 33.84
C THR A 649 -28.90 -47.83 33.23
N VAL A 650 -27.87 -47.33 33.92
CA VAL A 650 -27.81 -46.85 35.32
C VAL A 650 -28.27 -45.40 35.44
#